data_AF-A0A7Y5GIX7-F1
#
_entry.id   AF-A0A7Y5GIX7-F1
#
_cell.length_a   1.000
_cell.length_b   1.000
_cell.length_c   1.000
_cell.angle_alpha   90.00
_cell.angle_beta   90.00
_cell.angle_gamma   90.00
#
_symmetry.space_group_name_H-M   'P 1'
#
loop_
_entity.id
_entity.type
_entity.pdbx_description
1 polymer ?
#
loop_
_entity_poly.entity_id
_entity_poly.type
_entity_poly.pdbx_seq_one_letter_code
_entity_poly.pdbx_strand_id
1 'polypeptide(L)'
;MSEMTGNKDAVSVLGPLLQSTDDPCPLILLGAGASFRSGVPTAADAVKQIARLVYSERVLQNTRPPERVKPSEWEAWLHDFDWFLPGIDRLAENFPLAVEHLLVPAEFRKRVLLDLMRSVNGISAGYKILADFVMRGLIRTMLTTNFDTCLPDALRERQPHIRHIHEVNRGPGDYDKFNVFSKCQIIWLHGRAEQYSDKNAAGETNALDQGLVSVVRPMLNPSPIIVIGYRGSEPSIMEGLFGQHKEGRLDFPNGVYWCVRHGESPHPNVEAFARRLGSNFRLLRIDGFDELLSDLSKELAGHDRYASSAASGRLIEDSQVFDERVVEQASIDDIDMDLALSILSEYCKKLGRAALTRETLPALMREQGLVVPNSGSDKITAGALLLFGKRPQDFFPHAVVTLTEAGKKREIYEGNLIAQHRRLLEKLETTDVNPLLKLKKRRQHTDQSAYPPRVLVELLVNMLVHRDYEIPEPSSIELHPGVEIVFSNPGALTQKVAGKVTVEDDGRIILSEGVTDQRNPSLCDIFFGISAMERAGTGLIDVGHLMLGSGGSSAFYHNSSDSRFKAIITQPQASAGSRVIARSDVPTGLYVLNTLPFTVIPETVSIVQLTTPLRYRPREIDLSECGTFVDRGGELWSFVPLPILTTLLEPIVDKGASKAVPRKEIEASSDSKRVLSWLLRKHLEYELDTFEEDGLILEDGRKHRAYFAGKNRGERTVTWSSAQRRGNKRDVVKKRAEGTRAWFENEGFGYEIVDMGGMWCVRIKPFYMFTGSDAITPLPAFTRASKATRRIKFDRNKNVEADLAFWASFLGRGAETMNVGDLHVDDLLIDMTFLTVEVPEIGMSKHEPEHKNRMSA
;
A
#
# COMPACT_ATOMS: atom_id res chain seq x y z
N MET A 1 -34.52 -14.64 -18.06
CA MET A 1 -33.79 -15.76 -18.70
C MET A 1 -32.56 -15.21 -19.39
N SER A 2 -31.42 -15.35 -18.72
CA SER A 2 -30.05 -15.50 -19.23
C SER A 2 -29.18 -15.27 -18.00
N GLU A 3 -28.86 -16.35 -17.29
CA GLU A 3 -27.90 -16.30 -16.18
C GLU A 3 -26.58 -15.74 -16.73
N MET A 4 -26.06 -14.66 -16.15
CA MET A 4 -24.73 -14.14 -16.50
C MET A 4 -23.69 -15.21 -16.14
N THR A 5 -23.22 -15.93 -17.14
CA THR A 5 -22.24 -17.02 -17.01
C THR A 5 -20.81 -16.52 -16.74
N GLY A 6 -20.60 -15.43 -15.99
CA GLY A 6 -19.27 -14.90 -15.58
C GLY A 6 -18.19 -15.02 -16.68
N ASN A 7 -16.98 -15.43 -16.29
CA ASN A 7 -15.88 -15.78 -17.21
C ASN A 7 -15.90 -17.27 -17.66
N LYS A 8 -16.94 -18.05 -17.33
CA LYS A 8 -16.89 -19.53 -17.45
C LYS A 8 -16.61 -20.02 -18.88
N ASP A 9 -17.28 -19.44 -19.89
CA ASP A 9 -17.03 -19.80 -21.29
C ASP A 9 -15.60 -19.44 -21.69
N ALA A 10 -15.14 -18.22 -21.41
CA ALA A 10 -13.78 -17.79 -21.71
C ALA A 10 -12.71 -18.70 -21.07
N VAL A 11 -12.89 -19.07 -19.79
CA VAL A 11 -11.97 -19.96 -19.07
C VAL A 11 -11.97 -21.37 -19.67
N SER A 12 -13.14 -21.93 -20.01
CA SER A 12 -13.26 -23.26 -20.62
C SER A 12 -12.54 -23.38 -21.97
N VAL A 13 -12.33 -22.24 -22.64
CA VAL A 13 -11.70 -22.15 -23.96
C VAL A 13 -10.20 -21.88 -23.84
N LEU A 14 -9.83 -20.90 -23.01
CA LEU A 14 -8.46 -20.47 -22.85
C LEU A 14 -7.63 -21.40 -21.96
N GLY A 15 -8.27 -22.07 -20.99
CA GLY A 15 -7.62 -23.04 -20.10
C GLY A 15 -6.87 -24.15 -20.87
N PRO A 16 -7.57 -24.93 -21.73
CA PRO A 16 -6.92 -25.98 -22.54
C PRO A 16 -5.80 -25.46 -23.45
N LEU A 17 -5.96 -24.26 -24.02
CA LEU A 17 -4.94 -23.63 -24.88
C LEU A 17 -3.65 -23.33 -24.11
N LEU A 18 -3.77 -22.91 -22.84
CA LEU A 18 -2.64 -22.62 -21.98
C LEU A 18 -2.03 -23.88 -21.36
N GLN A 19 -2.80 -24.97 -21.24
CA GLN A 19 -2.33 -26.28 -20.75
C GLN A 19 -1.57 -27.09 -21.81
N SER A 20 -1.85 -26.90 -23.10
CA SER A 20 -1.25 -27.72 -24.16
C SER A 20 0.29 -27.62 -24.19
N THR A 21 0.95 -28.78 -24.06
CA THR A 21 2.42 -28.89 -24.12
C THR A 21 2.93 -29.06 -25.55
N ASP A 22 2.11 -29.63 -26.44
CA ASP A 22 2.46 -30.01 -27.81
C ASP A 22 2.22 -28.87 -28.82
N ASP A 23 1.31 -27.94 -28.50
CA ASP A 23 0.99 -26.80 -29.36
C ASP A 23 1.88 -25.58 -29.06
N PRO A 24 2.23 -24.76 -30.07
CA PRO A 24 2.99 -23.52 -29.87
C PRO A 24 2.35 -22.61 -28.80
N CYS A 25 3.20 -22.06 -27.92
CA CYS A 25 2.75 -21.26 -26.78
C CYS A 25 1.89 -20.06 -27.22
N PRO A 26 0.74 -19.81 -26.57
CA PRO A 26 -0.12 -18.69 -26.92
C PRO A 26 0.59 -17.34 -26.82
N LEU A 27 0.30 -16.46 -27.78
CA LEU A 27 0.68 -15.05 -27.73
C LEU A 27 -0.42 -14.26 -27.04
N ILE A 28 -0.06 -13.30 -26.21
CA ILE A 28 -1.03 -12.39 -25.59
C ILE A 28 -0.83 -10.98 -26.12
N LEU A 29 -1.89 -10.33 -26.60
CA LEU A 29 -1.92 -8.92 -26.97
C LEU A 29 -2.70 -8.13 -25.92
N LEU A 30 -2.04 -7.18 -25.29
CA LEU A 30 -2.60 -6.30 -24.27
C LEU A 30 -2.84 -4.89 -24.81
N GLY A 31 -4.04 -4.37 -24.56
CA GLY A 31 -4.38 -2.97 -24.79
C GLY A 31 -4.61 -2.18 -23.51
N ALA A 32 -4.96 -0.90 -23.65
CA ALA A 32 -5.02 0.04 -22.52
C ALA A 32 -6.05 -0.36 -21.45
N GLY A 33 -7.07 -1.16 -21.83
CA GLY A 33 -8.05 -1.69 -20.91
C GLY A 33 -7.46 -2.62 -19.83
N ALA A 34 -6.29 -3.23 -20.06
CA ALA A 34 -5.60 -4.05 -19.07
C ALA A 34 -4.99 -3.22 -17.93
N SER A 35 -4.58 -1.98 -18.19
CA SER A 35 -3.94 -1.08 -17.21
C SER A 35 -4.91 -0.21 -16.41
N PHE A 36 -6.21 -0.30 -16.70
CA PHE A 36 -7.24 0.53 -16.06
C PHE A 36 -7.25 0.39 -14.52
N ARG A 37 -7.19 -0.83 -13.99
CA ARG A 37 -7.18 -1.07 -12.53
C ARG A 37 -5.88 -0.58 -11.87
N SER A 38 -4.78 -0.53 -12.63
CA SER A 38 -3.50 0.06 -12.20
C SER A 38 -3.52 1.60 -12.15
N GLY A 39 -4.65 2.24 -12.47
CA GLY A 39 -4.81 3.69 -12.44
C GLY A 39 -4.41 4.42 -13.73
N VAL A 40 -4.06 3.68 -14.79
CA VAL A 40 -3.74 4.25 -16.11
C VAL A 40 -5.06 4.49 -16.88
N PRO A 41 -5.32 5.70 -17.39
CA PRO A 41 -6.57 6.01 -18.07
C PRO A 41 -6.68 5.28 -19.42
N THR A 42 -7.92 4.93 -19.80
CA THR A 42 -8.20 4.45 -21.16
C THR A 42 -7.97 5.56 -22.19
N ALA A 43 -7.85 5.25 -23.49
CA ALA A 43 -7.69 6.27 -24.53
C ALA A 43 -8.79 7.34 -24.50
N ALA A 44 -10.06 6.95 -24.29
CA ALA A 44 -11.16 7.90 -24.15
C ALA A 44 -11.03 8.78 -22.90
N ASP A 45 -10.61 8.21 -21.77
CA ASP A 45 -10.41 8.98 -20.54
C ASP A 45 -9.19 9.90 -20.62
N ALA A 46 -8.14 9.46 -21.31
CA ALA A 46 -6.96 10.27 -21.60
C ALA A 46 -7.32 11.48 -22.46
N VAL A 47 -8.18 11.33 -23.48
CA VAL A 47 -8.71 12.47 -24.26
C VAL A 47 -9.45 13.46 -23.36
N LYS A 48 -10.32 12.99 -22.44
CA LYS A 48 -11.02 13.87 -21.48
C LYS A 48 -10.03 14.63 -20.58
N GLN A 49 -9.01 13.94 -20.07
CA GLN A 49 -8.00 14.55 -19.19
C GLN A 49 -7.14 15.57 -19.94
N ILE A 50 -6.67 15.22 -21.14
CA ILE A 50 -5.92 16.12 -22.03
C ILE A 50 -6.77 17.36 -22.36
N ALA A 51 -8.03 17.17 -22.76
CA ALA A 51 -8.92 18.28 -23.12
C ALA A 51 -9.15 19.22 -21.94
N ARG A 52 -9.43 18.70 -20.74
CA ARG A 52 -9.61 19.51 -19.53
C ARG A 52 -8.35 20.27 -19.14
N LEU A 53 -7.20 19.60 -19.21
CA LEU A 53 -5.89 20.20 -18.90
C LEU A 53 -5.59 21.35 -19.85
N VAL A 54 -5.67 21.09 -21.16
CA VAL A 54 -5.35 22.09 -22.19
C VAL A 54 -6.37 23.23 -22.19
N TYR A 55 -7.65 22.96 -21.96
CA TYR A 55 -8.68 23.99 -21.82
C TYR A 55 -8.43 24.88 -20.58
N SER A 56 -8.13 24.27 -19.44
CA SER A 56 -7.74 24.99 -18.21
C SER A 56 -6.54 25.90 -18.45
N GLU A 57 -5.48 25.36 -19.06
CA GLU A 57 -4.22 26.06 -19.24
C GLU A 57 -4.28 27.15 -20.30
N ARG A 58 -4.86 26.85 -21.48
CA ARG A 58 -4.84 27.76 -22.63
C ARG A 58 -6.04 28.68 -22.72
N VAL A 59 -7.24 28.17 -22.45
CA VAL A 59 -8.48 28.94 -22.59
C VAL A 59 -8.79 29.70 -21.30
N LEU A 60 -8.66 29.04 -20.15
CA LEU A 60 -8.94 29.64 -18.84
C LEU A 60 -7.73 30.26 -18.16
N GLN A 61 -6.53 30.15 -18.75
CA GLN A 61 -5.27 30.69 -18.20
C GLN A 61 -5.04 30.27 -16.74
N ASN A 62 -5.34 29.01 -16.41
CA ASN A 62 -5.21 28.40 -15.07
C ASN A 62 -6.05 29.05 -13.96
N THR A 63 -7.06 29.86 -14.29
CA THR A 63 -7.98 30.44 -13.29
C THR A 63 -8.85 29.38 -12.58
N ARG A 64 -9.07 28.25 -13.24
CA ARG A 64 -9.75 27.07 -12.69
C ARG A 64 -8.91 25.83 -12.99
N PRO A 65 -8.69 24.93 -12.02
CA PRO A 65 -7.93 23.71 -12.26
C PRO A 65 -8.71 22.71 -13.13
N PRO A 66 -8.03 21.78 -13.83
CA PRO A 66 -8.64 20.85 -14.79
C PRO A 66 -9.82 20.04 -14.24
N GLU A 67 -9.81 19.68 -12.96
CA GLU A 67 -10.89 18.91 -12.31
C GLU A 67 -12.18 19.71 -12.13
N ARG A 68 -12.11 21.05 -12.24
CA ARG A 68 -13.26 21.96 -12.15
C ARG A 68 -13.79 22.41 -13.51
N VAL A 69 -13.16 21.99 -14.61
CA VAL A 69 -13.67 22.24 -15.97
C VAL A 69 -14.84 21.29 -16.24
N LYS A 70 -15.98 21.86 -16.65
CA LYS A 70 -17.21 21.07 -16.89
C LYS A 70 -17.17 20.36 -18.25
N PRO A 71 -17.77 19.16 -18.37
CA PRO A 71 -17.99 18.46 -19.65
C PRO A 71 -18.47 19.38 -20.78
N SER A 72 -19.51 20.16 -20.53
CA SER A 72 -20.10 21.10 -21.49
C SER A 72 -19.14 22.17 -22.00
N GLU A 73 -18.05 22.47 -21.29
CA GLU A 73 -17.08 23.49 -21.70
C GLU A 73 -16.03 22.90 -22.66
N TRP A 74 -15.36 21.82 -22.24
CA TRP A 74 -14.29 21.24 -23.06
C TRP A 74 -14.85 20.40 -24.21
N GLU A 75 -16.04 19.80 -24.11
CA GLU A 75 -16.67 19.08 -25.22
C GLU A 75 -17.05 20.04 -26.35
N ALA A 76 -17.72 21.16 -26.03
CA ALA A 76 -18.06 22.19 -27.01
C ALA A 76 -16.81 22.75 -27.69
N TRP A 77 -15.74 23.00 -26.91
CA TRP A 77 -14.47 23.46 -27.44
C TRP A 77 -13.78 22.44 -28.36
N LEU A 78 -13.87 21.14 -28.06
CA LEU A 78 -13.36 20.10 -28.96
C LEU A 78 -14.12 20.09 -30.29
N HIS A 79 -15.44 20.31 -30.25
CA HIS A 79 -16.27 20.39 -31.46
C HIS A 79 -15.93 21.55 -32.39
N ASP A 80 -15.23 22.59 -31.91
CA ASP A 80 -14.78 23.71 -32.74
C ASP A 80 -13.54 23.38 -33.58
N PHE A 81 -12.89 22.21 -33.39
CA PHE A 81 -11.74 21.79 -34.18
C PHE A 81 -12.12 20.90 -35.36
N ASP A 82 -11.64 21.26 -36.55
CA ASP A 82 -11.89 20.50 -37.81
C ASP A 82 -11.40 19.05 -37.77
N TRP A 83 -10.39 18.75 -36.95
CA TRP A 83 -9.83 17.40 -36.81
C TRP A 83 -10.63 16.53 -35.83
N PHE A 84 -11.49 17.10 -34.99
CA PHE A 84 -12.18 16.34 -33.95
C PHE A 84 -13.28 15.45 -34.55
N LEU A 85 -13.25 14.17 -34.19
CA LEU A 85 -14.24 13.19 -34.63
C LEU A 85 -15.44 13.20 -33.66
N PRO A 86 -16.63 13.68 -34.06
CA PRO A 86 -17.77 13.80 -33.17
C PRO A 86 -18.39 12.44 -32.83
N GLY A 87 -18.93 12.34 -31.61
CA GLY A 87 -19.63 11.15 -31.09
C GLY A 87 -18.97 10.59 -29.83
N ILE A 88 -19.77 10.31 -28.80
CA ILE A 88 -19.30 9.79 -27.50
C ILE A 88 -18.54 8.47 -27.67
N ASP A 89 -18.99 7.61 -28.60
CA ASP A 89 -18.40 6.30 -28.84
C ASP A 89 -17.05 6.38 -29.59
N ARG A 90 -16.78 7.51 -30.24
CA ARG A 90 -15.56 7.77 -31.03
C ARG A 90 -14.50 8.58 -30.28
N LEU A 91 -14.75 8.89 -29.00
CA LEU A 91 -13.82 9.70 -28.20
C LEU A 91 -12.43 9.03 -28.06
N ALA A 92 -12.36 7.70 -28.06
CA ALA A 92 -11.08 6.98 -28.04
C ALA A 92 -10.27 7.18 -29.34
N GLU A 93 -10.92 7.27 -30.50
CA GLU A 93 -10.27 7.52 -31.81
C GLU A 93 -9.60 8.90 -31.86
N ASN A 94 -10.07 9.84 -31.04
CA ASN A 94 -9.50 11.17 -30.95
C ASN A 94 -8.17 11.21 -30.16
N PHE A 95 -7.72 10.10 -29.55
CA PHE A 95 -6.50 10.12 -28.73
C PHE A 95 -5.24 10.50 -29.51
N PRO A 96 -4.91 9.87 -30.67
CA PRO A 96 -3.77 10.31 -31.48
C PRO A 96 -3.87 11.77 -31.92
N LEU A 97 -5.07 12.21 -32.33
CA LEU A 97 -5.34 13.57 -32.79
C LEU A 97 -5.18 14.60 -31.66
N ALA A 98 -5.65 14.27 -30.45
CA ALA A 98 -5.47 15.12 -29.27
C ALA A 98 -3.99 15.24 -28.88
N VAL A 99 -3.22 14.17 -28.97
CA VAL A 99 -1.77 14.20 -28.71
C VAL A 99 -1.03 15.04 -29.77
N GLU A 100 -1.44 14.94 -31.03
CA GLU A 100 -0.84 15.69 -32.13
C GLU A 100 -1.16 17.19 -32.04
N HIS A 101 -2.43 17.55 -31.92
CA HIS A 101 -2.89 18.94 -32.02
C HIS A 101 -2.95 19.69 -30.69
N LEU A 102 -3.30 19.03 -29.58
CA LEU A 102 -3.46 19.72 -28.28
C LEU A 102 -2.16 19.73 -27.46
N LEU A 103 -1.34 18.69 -27.57
CA LEU A 103 -0.10 18.57 -26.80
C LEU A 103 1.11 19.08 -27.61
N VAL A 104 1.21 20.40 -27.76
CA VAL A 104 2.31 21.10 -28.44
C VAL A 104 2.83 22.21 -27.51
N PRO A 105 4.14 22.41 -27.30
CA PRO A 105 5.29 21.77 -27.96
C PRO A 105 5.63 20.36 -27.42
N ALA A 106 6.62 19.70 -28.01
CA ALA A 106 7.01 18.32 -27.69
C ALA A 106 7.35 18.09 -26.21
N GLU A 107 7.97 19.06 -25.54
CA GLU A 107 8.25 18.98 -24.09
C GLU A 107 6.97 18.91 -23.25
N PHE A 108 5.95 19.69 -23.62
CA PHE A 108 4.64 19.68 -22.98
C PHE A 108 3.96 18.32 -23.16
N ARG A 109 4.01 17.77 -24.39
CA ARG A 109 3.54 16.42 -24.71
C ARG A 109 4.18 15.35 -23.85
N LYS A 110 5.52 15.35 -23.77
CA LYS A 110 6.28 14.37 -22.98
C LYS A 110 5.86 14.39 -21.52
N ARG A 111 5.75 15.58 -20.92
CA ARG A 111 5.32 15.74 -19.53
C ARG A 111 3.92 15.17 -19.29
N VAL A 112 2.95 15.55 -20.13
CA VAL A 112 1.55 15.12 -19.96
C VAL A 112 1.40 13.62 -20.19
N LEU A 113 2.04 13.04 -21.21
CA LEU A 113 1.98 11.60 -21.46
C LEU A 113 2.64 10.79 -20.35
N LEU A 114 3.82 11.19 -19.86
CA LEU A 114 4.47 10.51 -18.74
C LEU A 114 3.63 10.59 -17.47
N ASP A 115 2.90 11.68 -17.23
CA ASP A 115 2.02 11.81 -16.08
C ASP A 115 0.77 10.92 -16.22
N LEU A 116 0.15 10.89 -17.40
CA LEU A 116 -0.99 10.01 -17.70
C LEU A 116 -0.63 8.52 -17.60
N MET A 117 0.61 8.15 -17.93
CA MET A 117 1.07 6.76 -17.97
C MET A 117 1.56 6.24 -16.61
N ARG A 118 1.59 7.09 -15.57
CA ARG A 118 1.95 6.66 -14.21
C ARG A 118 0.86 5.77 -13.62
N SER A 119 1.27 4.63 -13.07
CA SER A 119 0.39 3.80 -12.28
C SER A 119 0.17 4.45 -10.90
N VAL A 120 -1.02 5.01 -10.68
CA VAL A 120 -1.39 5.67 -9.42
C VAL A 120 -1.79 4.63 -8.34
N ASN A 121 -2.32 3.48 -8.76
CA ASN A 121 -2.81 2.43 -7.85
C ASN A 121 -1.81 1.26 -7.69
N GLY A 122 -0.61 1.37 -8.28
CA GLY A 122 0.33 0.26 -8.40
C GLY A 122 -0.13 -0.82 -9.40
N ILE A 123 0.65 -1.90 -9.47
CA ILE A 123 0.43 -3.00 -10.43
C ILE A 123 -0.81 -3.82 -10.07
N SER A 124 -1.77 -3.93 -10.99
CA SER A 124 -3.01 -4.70 -10.80
C SER A 124 -2.77 -6.20 -10.61
N ALA A 125 -3.77 -6.90 -10.05
CA ALA A 125 -3.70 -8.34 -9.81
C ALA A 125 -3.55 -9.14 -11.12
N GLY A 126 -4.18 -8.67 -12.21
CA GLY A 126 -4.06 -9.29 -13.53
C GLY A 126 -2.61 -9.33 -14.00
N TYR A 127 -1.87 -8.23 -13.93
CA TYR A 127 -0.45 -8.21 -14.33
C TYR A 127 0.42 -9.13 -13.46
N LYS A 128 0.14 -9.22 -12.15
CA LYS A 128 0.87 -10.11 -11.23
C LYS A 128 0.63 -11.59 -11.53
N ILE A 129 -0.58 -11.94 -11.96
CA ILE A 129 -0.96 -13.30 -12.39
C ILE A 129 -0.38 -13.59 -13.78
N LEU A 130 -0.39 -12.62 -14.69
CA LEU A 130 0.25 -12.79 -15.99
C LEU A 130 1.75 -13.06 -15.83
N ALA A 131 2.42 -12.37 -14.90
CA ALA A 131 3.82 -12.65 -14.59
C ALA A 131 4.02 -14.08 -14.00
N ASP A 132 3.06 -14.60 -13.23
CA ASP A 132 3.03 -16.01 -12.79
C ASP A 132 2.88 -16.97 -13.98
N PHE A 133 2.02 -16.66 -14.94
CA PHE A 133 1.85 -17.47 -16.15
C PHE A 133 3.14 -17.51 -16.99
N VAL A 134 3.88 -16.39 -17.04
CA VAL A 134 5.19 -16.35 -17.71
C VAL A 134 6.23 -17.17 -16.96
N MET A 135 6.27 -17.05 -15.64
CA MET A 135 7.13 -17.87 -14.77
C MET A 135 6.91 -19.37 -15.00
N ARG A 136 5.64 -19.79 -15.14
CA ARG A 136 5.22 -21.20 -15.37
C ARG A 136 5.27 -21.63 -16.85
N GLY A 137 5.70 -20.73 -17.73
CA GLY A 137 5.88 -21.00 -19.16
C GLY A 137 4.59 -21.15 -19.97
N LEU A 138 3.45 -20.80 -19.38
CA LEU A 138 2.12 -20.84 -20.00
C LEU A 138 1.98 -19.72 -21.06
N ILE A 139 2.69 -18.60 -20.86
CA ILE A 139 2.82 -17.50 -21.81
C ILE A 139 4.31 -17.12 -21.90
N ARG A 140 4.83 -16.85 -23.10
CA ARG A 140 6.24 -16.45 -23.27
C ARG A 140 6.41 -15.10 -23.96
N THR A 141 5.45 -14.72 -24.80
CA THR A 141 5.54 -13.51 -25.61
C THR A 141 4.27 -12.68 -25.43
N MET A 142 4.48 -11.44 -24.99
CA MET A 142 3.43 -10.46 -24.76
C MET A 142 3.63 -9.29 -25.71
N LEU A 143 2.63 -9.02 -26.54
CA LEU A 143 2.54 -7.83 -27.38
C LEU A 143 1.72 -6.78 -26.64
N THR A 144 2.14 -5.53 -26.68
CA THR A 144 1.40 -4.46 -26.00
C THR A 144 1.33 -3.20 -26.84
N THR A 145 0.14 -2.59 -26.88
CA THR A 145 -0.07 -1.23 -27.40
C THR A 145 0.06 -0.19 -26.28
N ASN A 146 0.24 -0.63 -25.03
CA ASN A 146 0.38 0.25 -23.88
C ASN A 146 1.78 0.83 -23.81
N PHE A 147 1.88 2.02 -23.21
CA PHE A 147 3.12 2.74 -22.99
C PHE A 147 3.54 2.77 -21.51
N ASP A 148 2.66 2.29 -20.62
CA ASP A 148 2.90 2.24 -19.18
C ASP A 148 3.93 1.17 -18.78
N THR A 149 4.40 1.24 -17.52
CA THR A 149 5.41 0.32 -16.99
C THR A 149 4.82 -0.89 -16.27
N CYS A 150 3.49 -1.07 -16.23
CA CYS A 150 2.86 -2.11 -15.40
C CYS A 150 3.34 -3.52 -15.77
N LEU A 151 3.41 -3.83 -17.07
CA LEU A 151 3.85 -5.13 -17.56
C LEU A 151 5.33 -5.42 -17.23
N PRO A 152 6.30 -4.58 -17.63
CA PRO A 152 7.71 -4.84 -17.32
C PRO A 152 8.01 -4.78 -15.81
N ASP A 153 7.30 -3.95 -15.03
CA ASP A 153 7.43 -3.93 -13.57
C ASP A 153 6.92 -5.24 -12.94
N ALA A 154 5.76 -5.75 -13.39
CA ALA A 154 5.20 -7.01 -12.89
C ALA A 154 6.10 -8.21 -13.16
N LEU A 155 6.77 -8.22 -14.32
CA LEU A 155 7.74 -9.26 -14.67
C LEU A 155 9.03 -9.13 -13.86
N ARG A 156 9.48 -7.91 -13.55
CA ARG A 156 10.64 -7.66 -12.68
C ARG A 156 10.41 -8.10 -11.24
N GLU A 157 9.19 -7.95 -10.72
CA GLU A 157 8.81 -8.49 -9.40
C GLU A 157 9.02 -10.02 -9.30
N ARG A 158 9.07 -10.73 -10.44
CA ARG A 158 9.26 -12.20 -10.54
C ARG A 158 10.68 -12.65 -10.90
N GLN A 159 11.69 -11.78 -10.85
CA GLN A 159 13.09 -12.26 -10.82
C GLN A 159 13.32 -13.16 -9.59
N PRO A 160 14.37 -13.97 -9.43
CA PRO A 160 15.22 -14.49 -10.48
C PRO A 160 14.52 -15.52 -11.37
N HIS A 161 13.29 -15.97 -11.07
CA HIS A 161 12.60 -16.98 -11.90
C HIS A 161 12.47 -16.53 -13.37
N ILE A 162 12.17 -15.26 -13.59
CA ILE A 162 12.28 -14.61 -14.91
C ILE A 162 13.65 -13.94 -15.04
N ARG A 163 14.68 -14.72 -15.37
CA ARG A 163 16.08 -14.26 -15.45
C ARG A 163 16.30 -13.14 -16.48
N HIS A 164 15.72 -13.29 -17.68
CA HIS A 164 15.89 -12.35 -18.79
C HIS A 164 14.54 -11.92 -19.35
N ILE A 165 14.28 -10.61 -19.36
CA ILE A 165 13.12 -9.99 -20.00
C ILE A 165 13.61 -9.37 -21.31
N HIS A 166 13.27 -9.98 -22.44
CA HIS A 166 13.61 -9.45 -23.75
C HIS A 166 12.58 -8.40 -24.16
N GLU A 167 12.96 -7.13 -24.10
CA GLU A 167 12.11 -6.04 -24.57
C GLU A 167 12.51 -5.66 -26.01
N VAL A 168 11.58 -5.82 -26.94
CA VAL A 168 11.76 -5.59 -28.39
C VAL A 168 11.04 -4.31 -28.80
N ASN A 169 11.66 -3.53 -29.70
CA ASN A 169 11.18 -2.24 -30.18
C ASN A 169 11.06 -1.19 -29.05
N ARG A 170 12.03 -1.12 -28.12
CA ARG A 170 12.08 -0.02 -27.15
C ARG A 170 12.33 1.32 -27.83
N GLY A 171 13.00 1.29 -28.99
CA GLY A 171 13.17 2.40 -29.91
C GLY A 171 13.29 1.99 -31.39
N PRO A 172 13.31 2.96 -32.32
CA PRO A 172 13.34 2.67 -33.76
C PRO A 172 14.49 1.72 -34.11
N GLY A 173 14.16 0.57 -34.71
CA GLY A 173 15.15 -0.43 -35.11
C GLY A 173 15.73 -1.29 -33.98
N ASP A 174 15.29 -1.18 -32.71
CA ASP A 174 15.75 -2.03 -31.58
C ASP A 174 15.12 -3.44 -31.65
N TYR A 175 15.56 -4.22 -32.65
CA TYR A 175 15.09 -5.58 -32.90
C TYR A 175 16.08 -6.67 -32.48
N ASP A 176 17.30 -6.30 -32.09
CA ASP A 176 18.39 -7.24 -31.77
C ASP A 176 18.06 -8.20 -30.61
N LYS A 177 17.16 -7.78 -29.73
CA LYS A 177 16.69 -8.60 -28.59
C LYS A 177 15.58 -9.57 -28.94
N PHE A 178 15.05 -9.53 -30.17
CA PHE A 178 14.00 -10.44 -30.57
C PHE A 178 14.54 -11.87 -30.67
N ASN A 179 13.86 -12.79 -30.00
CA ASN A 179 14.22 -14.20 -30.02
C ASN A 179 12.96 -15.06 -29.92
N VAL A 180 12.70 -15.84 -30.97
CA VAL A 180 11.55 -16.76 -31.07
C VAL A 180 11.54 -17.79 -29.93
N PHE A 181 12.71 -18.14 -29.39
CA PHE A 181 12.86 -19.09 -28.29
C PHE A 181 12.92 -18.44 -26.90
N SER A 182 12.72 -17.12 -26.82
CA SER A 182 12.72 -16.41 -25.54
C SER A 182 11.65 -16.99 -24.60
N LYS A 183 12.03 -17.17 -23.33
CA LYS A 183 11.13 -17.60 -22.25
C LYS A 183 10.27 -16.44 -21.70
N CYS A 184 10.70 -15.20 -21.93
CA CYS A 184 9.98 -13.98 -21.55
C CYS A 184 10.35 -12.85 -22.53
N GLN A 185 9.39 -12.44 -23.34
CA GLN A 185 9.57 -11.39 -24.35
C GLN A 185 8.38 -10.40 -24.34
N ILE A 186 8.70 -9.12 -24.25
CA ILE A 186 7.75 -8.02 -24.42
C ILE A 186 8.01 -7.37 -25.77
N ILE A 187 6.97 -7.25 -26.60
CA ILE A 187 7.02 -6.58 -27.89
C ILE A 187 6.19 -5.30 -27.80
N TRP A 188 6.87 -4.16 -27.81
CA TRP A 188 6.24 -2.84 -27.79
C TRP A 188 5.76 -2.48 -29.19
N LEU A 189 4.46 -2.57 -29.48
CA LEU A 189 3.94 -2.38 -30.85
C LEU A 189 4.14 -0.93 -31.36
N HIS A 190 4.07 0.04 -30.46
CA HIS A 190 4.26 1.47 -30.77
C HIS A 190 5.58 2.05 -30.21
N GLY A 191 6.38 1.24 -29.53
CA GLY A 191 7.55 1.68 -28.77
C GLY A 191 7.22 2.15 -27.35
N ARG A 192 8.22 2.65 -26.62
CA ARG A 192 8.09 3.12 -25.23
C ARG A 192 7.72 4.59 -25.11
N ALA A 193 7.02 4.94 -24.03
CA ALA A 193 6.58 6.31 -23.69
C ALA A 193 7.70 7.35 -23.77
N GLU A 194 8.89 7.02 -23.24
CA GLU A 194 10.00 7.96 -23.14
C GLU A 194 10.52 8.43 -24.50
N GLN A 195 10.23 7.66 -25.56
CA GLN A 195 10.60 7.93 -26.94
C GLN A 195 9.41 8.35 -27.82
N TYR A 196 8.19 8.35 -27.25
CA TYR A 196 6.99 8.85 -27.93
C TYR A 196 7.05 10.36 -28.18
N SER A 197 7.98 11.09 -27.52
CA SER A 197 8.25 12.51 -27.77
C SER A 197 8.82 12.78 -29.16
N ASP A 198 9.50 11.81 -29.76
CA ASP A 198 10.33 12.03 -30.95
C ASP A 198 9.60 11.63 -32.26
N LYS A 199 8.53 10.83 -32.16
CA LYS A 199 7.86 10.18 -33.32
C LYS A 199 6.72 10.96 -33.97
N ASN A 200 6.24 12.05 -33.38
CA ASN A 200 5.08 12.80 -33.91
C ASN A 200 5.50 14.08 -34.66
N ALA A 201 6.62 14.05 -35.38
CA ALA A 201 7.01 15.11 -36.31
C ALA A 201 6.55 14.83 -37.76
N ALA A 202 6.07 13.61 -38.08
CA ALA A 202 5.68 13.27 -39.45
C ALA A 202 4.68 12.10 -39.51
N GLY A 203 3.37 12.30 -39.31
CA GLY A 203 2.30 11.43 -39.85
C GLY A 203 2.36 9.89 -39.66
N GLU A 204 3.23 9.36 -38.80
CA GLU A 204 3.60 7.94 -38.71
C GLU A 204 2.69 7.12 -37.80
N THR A 205 1.72 7.73 -37.11
CA THR A 205 0.77 7.03 -36.21
C THR A 205 -0.20 6.07 -36.92
N ASN A 206 -0.32 6.17 -38.25
CA ASN A 206 -1.25 5.33 -39.03
C ASN A 206 -0.64 3.99 -39.50
N ALA A 207 0.68 3.80 -39.42
CA ALA A 207 1.33 2.57 -39.91
C ALA A 207 2.33 1.99 -38.90
N LEU A 208 2.29 0.67 -38.69
CA LEU A 208 3.30 -0.01 -37.87
C LEU A 208 4.64 -0.07 -38.63
N ASP A 209 5.76 -0.02 -37.90
CA ASP A 209 7.10 -0.19 -38.50
C ASP A 209 7.19 -1.56 -39.20
N GLN A 210 7.42 -1.56 -40.51
CA GLN A 210 7.51 -2.77 -41.33
C GLN A 210 8.64 -3.71 -40.87
N GLY A 211 9.72 -3.17 -40.31
CA GLY A 211 10.79 -3.94 -39.68
C GLY A 211 10.25 -4.78 -38.52
N LEU A 212 9.51 -4.17 -37.59
CA LEU A 212 8.86 -4.88 -36.49
C LEU A 212 7.88 -5.93 -37.01
N VAL A 213 7.01 -5.57 -37.96
CA VAL A 213 6.02 -6.51 -38.50
C VAL A 213 6.72 -7.72 -39.13
N SER A 214 7.83 -7.53 -39.86
CA SER A 214 8.60 -8.62 -40.48
C SER A 214 9.15 -9.62 -39.46
N VAL A 215 9.52 -9.15 -38.27
CA VAL A 215 10.09 -9.93 -37.17
C VAL A 215 9.01 -10.66 -36.36
N VAL A 216 7.84 -10.04 -36.16
CA VAL A 216 6.74 -10.61 -35.35
C VAL A 216 5.91 -11.62 -36.15
N ARG A 217 5.72 -11.39 -37.46
CA ARG A 217 4.91 -12.24 -38.36
C ARG A 217 5.18 -13.75 -38.25
N PRO A 218 6.43 -14.23 -38.23
CA PRO A 218 6.72 -15.67 -38.11
C PRO A 218 6.12 -16.34 -36.86
N MET A 219 5.85 -15.58 -35.79
CA MET A 219 5.25 -16.10 -34.55
C MET A 219 3.72 -16.10 -34.57
N LEU A 220 3.11 -15.17 -35.30
CA LEU A 220 1.65 -15.03 -35.37
C LEU A 220 0.94 -16.19 -36.08
N ASN A 221 1.61 -16.81 -37.05
CA ASN A 221 1.05 -17.93 -37.80
C ASN A 221 0.99 -19.24 -36.98
N PRO A 222 2.07 -19.68 -36.32
CA PRO A 222 2.04 -20.91 -35.54
C PRO A 222 1.31 -20.73 -34.21
N SER A 223 1.30 -19.58 -33.53
CA SER A 223 0.72 -19.50 -32.19
C SER A 223 -0.76 -19.05 -32.17
N PRO A 224 -1.61 -19.59 -31.27
CA PRO A 224 -2.89 -18.98 -30.98
C PRO A 224 -2.69 -17.59 -30.34
N ILE A 225 -3.56 -16.63 -30.67
CA ILE A 225 -3.43 -15.24 -30.18
C ILE A 225 -4.60 -14.91 -29.27
N ILE A 226 -4.31 -14.49 -28.04
CA ILE A 226 -5.28 -14.04 -27.05
C ILE A 226 -5.22 -12.52 -26.96
N VAL A 227 -6.32 -11.83 -27.27
CA VAL A 227 -6.40 -10.37 -27.26
C VAL A 227 -7.23 -9.91 -26.06
N ILE A 228 -6.66 -9.09 -25.17
CA ILE A 228 -7.33 -8.62 -23.95
C ILE A 228 -7.13 -7.11 -23.76
N GLY A 229 -8.21 -6.39 -23.44
CA GLY A 229 -8.14 -4.96 -23.14
C GLY A 229 -7.88 -4.07 -24.36
N TYR A 230 -7.95 -4.65 -25.58
CA TYR A 230 -7.76 -3.95 -26.85
C TYR A 230 -9.07 -3.75 -27.61
N ARG A 231 -9.39 -2.51 -28.01
CA ARG A 231 -10.65 -2.17 -28.68
C ARG A 231 -10.66 -2.46 -30.19
N GLY A 232 -9.49 -2.52 -30.82
CA GLY A 232 -9.40 -2.73 -32.28
C GLY A 232 -9.78 -1.50 -33.12
N SER A 233 -9.63 -0.29 -32.58
CA SER A 233 -9.89 0.95 -33.32
C SER A 233 -8.70 1.42 -34.16
N GLU A 234 -7.47 1.01 -33.85
CA GLU A 234 -6.28 1.56 -34.50
C GLU A 234 -5.96 0.84 -35.84
N PRO A 235 -5.85 1.58 -36.96
CA PRO A 235 -5.47 1.01 -38.25
C PRO A 235 -4.09 0.35 -38.24
N SER A 236 -3.11 0.94 -37.54
CA SER A 236 -1.74 0.43 -37.50
C SER A 236 -1.65 -1.01 -36.97
N ILE A 237 -2.51 -1.41 -36.03
CA ILE A 237 -2.59 -2.80 -35.55
C ILE A 237 -3.51 -3.64 -36.45
N MET A 238 -4.71 -3.15 -36.77
CA MET A 238 -5.72 -3.94 -37.49
C MET A 238 -5.34 -4.21 -38.95
N GLU A 239 -4.72 -3.23 -39.61
CA GLU A 239 -4.22 -3.35 -40.98
C GLU A 239 -2.73 -3.76 -41.02
N GLY A 240 -1.92 -3.36 -40.04
CA GLY A 240 -0.50 -3.69 -40.02
C GLY A 240 -0.20 -5.09 -39.46
N LEU A 241 -0.56 -5.34 -38.20
CA LEU A 241 -0.30 -6.63 -37.53
C LEU A 241 -1.28 -7.72 -37.98
N PHE A 242 -2.57 -7.37 -38.06
CA PHE A 242 -3.63 -8.28 -38.47
C PHE A 242 -3.97 -8.19 -39.97
N GLY A 243 -3.26 -7.41 -40.78
CA GLY A 243 -3.52 -7.26 -42.22
C GLY A 243 -3.49 -8.56 -43.04
N GLN A 244 -4.08 -8.51 -44.24
CA GLN A 244 -4.11 -9.62 -45.20
C GLN A 244 -2.82 -9.66 -46.03
N HIS A 245 -2.15 -10.81 -46.16
CA HIS A 245 -0.86 -10.85 -46.88
C HIS A 245 -0.63 -12.04 -47.83
N LYS A 246 -1.50 -13.06 -47.88
CA LYS A 246 -1.37 -14.13 -48.89
C LYS A 246 -2.72 -14.44 -49.51
N GLU A 247 -2.87 -14.16 -50.81
CA GLU A 247 -3.96 -14.70 -51.62
C GLU A 247 -3.93 -16.23 -51.50
N GLY A 248 -4.87 -16.81 -50.74
CA GLY A 248 -5.10 -18.25 -50.70
C GLY A 248 -4.57 -19.05 -49.50
N ARG A 249 -4.09 -18.45 -48.40
CA ARG A 249 -3.86 -19.17 -47.12
C ARG A 249 -4.82 -18.69 -46.01
N LEU A 250 -5.19 -19.61 -45.12
CA LEU A 250 -5.90 -19.28 -43.88
C LEU A 250 -4.94 -18.49 -42.97
N ASP A 251 -5.21 -17.20 -42.76
CA ASP A 251 -4.51 -16.40 -41.75
C ASP A 251 -4.87 -16.92 -40.35
N PHE A 252 -3.88 -16.97 -39.44
CA PHE A 252 -4.03 -17.42 -38.04
C PHE A 252 -4.66 -18.82 -37.90
N PRO A 253 -4.01 -19.89 -38.40
CA PRO A 253 -4.57 -21.26 -38.38
C PRO A 253 -4.88 -21.79 -36.98
N ASN A 254 -4.20 -21.30 -35.93
CA ASN A 254 -4.44 -21.69 -34.53
C ASN A 254 -5.39 -20.75 -33.79
N GLY A 255 -5.99 -19.81 -34.52
CA GLY A 255 -7.10 -18.99 -34.07
C GLY A 255 -6.71 -17.72 -33.31
N VAL A 256 -7.65 -16.76 -33.34
CA VAL A 256 -7.61 -15.50 -32.60
C VAL A 256 -8.77 -15.49 -31.60
N TYR A 257 -8.42 -15.35 -30.33
CA TYR A 257 -9.35 -15.35 -29.19
C TYR A 257 -9.47 -13.93 -28.65
N TRP A 258 -10.57 -13.26 -28.99
CA TRP A 258 -10.77 -11.85 -28.71
C TRP A 258 -11.67 -11.65 -27.51
N CYS A 259 -11.12 -11.11 -26.42
CA CYS A 259 -11.86 -10.89 -25.18
C CYS A 259 -12.55 -9.51 -25.18
N VAL A 260 -13.88 -9.51 -24.98
CA VAL A 260 -14.70 -8.29 -24.87
C VAL A 260 -15.50 -8.32 -23.58
N ARG A 261 -15.67 -7.16 -22.94
CA ARG A 261 -16.46 -7.08 -21.71
C ARG A 261 -17.93 -7.45 -21.94
N HIS A 262 -18.57 -7.95 -20.88
CA HIS A 262 -20.03 -8.14 -20.89
C HIS A 262 -20.74 -6.82 -21.17
N GLY A 263 -21.70 -6.84 -22.10
CA GLY A 263 -22.49 -5.66 -22.49
C GLY A 263 -21.82 -4.70 -23.47
N GLU A 264 -20.54 -4.88 -23.83
CA GLU A 264 -19.88 -4.08 -24.88
C GLU A 264 -20.03 -4.71 -26.26
N SER A 265 -19.97 -3.94 -27.34
CA SER A 265 -19.91 -4.47 -28.72
C SER A 265 -18.51 -4.31 -29.29
N PRO A 266 -17.98 -5.30 -30.04
CA PRO A 266 -16.69 -5.17 -30.71
C PRO A 266 -16.71 -4.02 -31.71
N HIS A 267 -15.56 -3.38 -31.92
CA HIS A 267 -15.42 -2.31 -32.89
C HIS A 267 -15.66 -2.82 -34.34
N PRO A 268 -16.18 -2.01 -35.29
CA PRO A 268 -16.44 -2.45 -36.67
C PRO A 268 -15.23 -3.10 -37.37
N ASN A 269 -14.01 -2.64 -37.07
CA ASN A 269 -12.79 -3.27 -37.60
C ASN A 269 -12.61 -4.71 -37.10
N VAL A 270 -12.96 -4.97 -35.83
CA VAL A 270 -12.92 -6.31 -35.23
C VAL A 270 -14.02 -7.18 -35.83
N GLU A 271 -15.20 -6.63 -36.12
CA GLU A 271 -16.27 -7.36 -36.80
C GLU A 271 -15.91 -7.70 -38.26
N ALA A 272 -15.26 -6.78 -38.97
CA ALA A 272 -14.71 -7.04 -40.30
C ALA A 272 -13.61 -8.12 -40.23
N PHE A 273 -12.74 -8.05 -39.22
CA PHE A 273 -11.69 -9.04 -39.00
C PHE A 273 -12.25 -10.43 -38.66
N ALA A 274 -13.26 -10.50 -37.81
CA ALA A 274 -13.95 -11.74 -37.44
C ALA A 274 -14.64 -12.39 -38.65
N ARG A 275 -15.34 -11.59 -39.48
CA ARG A 275 -15.94 -12.07 -40.73
C ARG A 275 -14.91 -12.63 -41.69
N ARG A 276 -13.72 -12.03 -41.74
CA ARG A 276 -12.61 -12.50 -42.59
C ARG A 276 -12.01 -13.82 -42.11
N LEU A 277 -11.84 -14.00 -40.79
CA LEU A 277 -11.24 -15.23 -40.23
C LEU A 277 -12.23 -16.38 -40.08
N GLY A 278 -13.54 -16.12 -40.07
CA GLY A 278 -14.56 -17.14 -39.97
C GLY A 278 -14.38 -18.00 -38.71
N SER A 279 -14.21 -19.31 -38.88
CA SER A 279 -14.04 -20.27 -37.78
C SER A 279 -12.76 -20.07 -36.96
N ASN A 280 -11.77 -19.35 -37.48
CA ASN A 280 -10.50 -19.09 -36.78
C ASN A 280 -10.60 -17.87 -35.84
N PHE A 281 -11.75 -17.22 -35.71
CA PHE A 281 -11.95 -16.14 -34.75
C PHE A 281 -12.99 -16.55 -33.70
N ARG A 282 -12.64 -16.41 -32.43
CA ARG A 282 -13.54 -16.65 -31.32
C ARG A 282 -13.66 -15.43 -30.43
N LEU A 283 -14.87 -14.88 -30.37
CA LEU A 283 -15.21 -13.79 -29.46
C LEU A 283 -15.52 -14.38 -28.07
N LEU A 284 -14.77 -13.96 -27.06
CA LEU A 284 -14.95 -14.41 -25.67
C LEU A 284 -15.44 -13.26 -24.80
N ARG A 285 -16.44 -13.54 -23.98
CA ARG A 285 -17.08 -12.55 -23.10
C ARG A 285 -16.50 -12.65 -21.69
N ILE A 286 -16.03 -11.52 -21.14
CA ILE A 286 -15.30 -11.48 -19.86
C ILE A 286 -15.78 -10.36 -18.93
N ASP A 287 -15.58 -10.51 -17.62
CA ASP A 287 -15.87 -9.48 -16.62
C ASP A 287 -14.79 -8.37 -16.63
N GLY A 288 -13.53 -8.75 -16.86
CA GLY A 288 -12.39 -7.84 -16.89
C GLY A 288 -11.05 -8.58 -16.97
N PHE A 289 -9.96 -7.84 -17.17
CA PHE A 289 -8.60 -8.41 -17.31
C PHE A 289 -8.16 -9.12 -16.02
N ASP A 290 -8.29 -8.45 -14.87
CA ASP A 290 -7.90 -9.01 -13.57
C ASP A 290 -8.78 -10.23 -13.21
N GLU A 291 -10.09 -10.14 -13.45
CA GLU A 291 -11.06 -11.20 -13.17
C GLU A 291 -10.80 -12.44 -14.03
N LEU A 292 -10.62 -12.25 -15.35
CA LEU A 292 -10.32 -13.35 -16.27
C LEU A 292 -9.03 -14.06 -15.87
N LEU A 293 -7.95 -13.32 -15.59
CA LEU A 293 -6.68 -13.92 -15.20
C LEU A 293 -6.78 -14.61 -13.83
N SER A 294 -7.56 -14.08 -12.89
CA SER A 294 -7.84 -14.74 -11.61
C SER A 294 -8.55 -16.07 -11.80
N ASP A 295 -9.58 -16.13 -12.64
CA ASP A 295 -10.30 -17.38 -12.90
C ASP A 295 -9.47 -18.37 -13.70
N LEU A 296 -8.69 -17.91 -14.68
CA LEU A 296 -7.70 -18.74 -15.37
C LEU A 296 -6.62 -19.27 -14.41
N SER A 297 -6.18 -18.47 -13.44
CA SER A 297 -5.17 -18.91 -12.46
C SER A 297 -5.69 -20.06 -11.60
N LYS A 298 -6.97 -20.02 -11.22
CA LYS A 298 -7.65 -21.12 -10.49
C LYS A 298 -7.75 -22.37 -11.36
N GLU A 299 -8.21 -22.23 -12.61
CA GLU A 299 -8.37 -23.35 -13.54
C GLU A 299 -7.03 -24.01 -13.87
N LEU A 300 -5.99 -23.18 -14.06
CA LEU A 300 -4.66 -23.63 -14.40
C LEU A 300 -3.85 -24.04 -13.18
N ALA A 301 -4.39 -24.00 -11.95
CA ALA A 301 -3.64 -24.33 -10.74
C ALA A 301 -2.91 -25.68 -10.89
N GLY A 302 -1.62 -25.70 -10.54
CA GLY A 302 -0.77 -26.90 -10.64
C GLY A 302 -0.22 -27.24 -12.03
N HIS A 303 -0.57 -26.50 -13.10
CA HIS A 303 -0.03 -26.74 -14.44
C HIS A 303 1.25 -25.92 -14.71
N ASP A 304 2.33 -26.57 -15.12
CA ASP A 304 3.58 -25.91 -15.47
C ASP A 304 4.16 -26.49 -16.76
N ARG A 305 4.41 -25.63 -17.75
CA ARG A 305 4.92 -26.06 -19.05
C ARG A 305 6.43 -26.33 -19.00
N TYR A 306 7.16 -25.68 -18.12
CA TYR A 306 8.59 -25.95 -17.89
C TYR A 306 8.83 -27.25 -17.13
N ALA A 307 7.90 -27.70 -16.28
CA ALA A 307 8.00 -29.01 -15.62
C ALA A 307 8.03 -30.19 -16.60
N SER A 308 7.30 -30.10 -17.74
CA SER A 308 7.30 -31.12 -18.81
C SER A 308 8.48 -31.00 -19.78
N SER A 309 9.08 -29.81 -19.93
CA SER A 309 10.14 -29.51 -20.89
C SER A 309 11.56 -29.84 -20.37
N ALA A 310 11.68 -30.50 -19.22
CA ALA A 310 12.95 -30.83 -18.55
C ALA A 310 13.88 -31.78 -19.36
N ALA A 311 13.47 -32.25 -20.54
CA ALA A 311 14.24 -33.16 -21.39
C ALA A 311 15.15 -32.48 -22.43
N SER A 312 15.05 -31.18 -22.71
CA SER A 312 15.96 -30.53 -23.67
C SER A 312 17.07 -29.76 -22.96
N GLY A 313 18.19 -30.43 -22.73
CA GLY A 313 19.41 -29.81 -22.24
C GLY A 313 19.88 -28.68 -23.17
N ARG A 314 20.20 -27.53 -22.58
CA ARG A 314 21.16 -26.59 -23.17
C ARG A 314 22.12 -26.12 -22.09
N LEU A 315 23.39 -26.40 -22.35
CA LEU A 315 24.56 -25.82 -21.71
C LEU A 315 24.46 -24.29 -21.79
N ILE A 316 24.52 -23.61 -20.65
CA ILE A 316 24.70 -22.16 -20.56
C ILE A 316 26.06 -21.95 -19.89
N GLU A 317 27.10 -21.85 -20.70
CA GLU A 317 28.36 -21.22 -20.31
C GLU A 317 28.21 -19.70 -20.53
N ASP A 318 28.00 -18.96 -19.44
CA ASP A 318 28.51 -17.60 -19.27
C ASP A 318 28.38 -17.19 -17.78
N SER A 319 29.52 -17.10 -17.10
CA SER A 319 29.74 -16.60 -15.71
C SER A 319 28.63 -16.86 -14.68
N GLN A 320 28.56 -18.09 -14.12
CA GLN A 320 27.66 -18.40 -13.01
C GLN A 320 28.08 -17.68 -11.71
N VAL A 321 27.12 -17.01 -11.07
CA VAL A 321 27.22 -16.50 -9.68
C VAL A 321 27.51 -17.67 -8.72
N PHE A 322 28.22 -17.38 -7.62
CA PHE A 322 28.83 -18.41 -6.78
C PHE A 322 27.86 -19.52 -6.34
N ASP A 323 26.67 -19.16 -5.86
CA ASP A 323 25.69 -20.11 -5.33
C ASP A 323 25.03 -21.00 -6.39
N GLU A 324 25.10 -20.63 -7.67
CA GLU A 324 24.62 -21.46 -8.79
C GLU A 324 25.71 -22.42 -9.34
N ARG A 325 26.96 -22.30 -8.88
CA ARG A 325 28.07 -23.14 -9.38
C ARG A 325 27.98 -24.56 -8.87
N VAL A 326 28.23 -25.52 -9.76
CA VAL A 326 28.34 -26.94 -9.41
C VAL A 326 29.60 -27.19 -8.58
N VAL A 327 29.45 -27.92 -7.48
CA VAL A 327 30.56 -28.41 -6.66
C VAL A 327 30.86 -29.85 -7.03
N GLU A 328 31.93 -30.06 -7.78
CA GLU A 328 32.22 -31.36 -8.41
C GLU A 328 32.35 -32.53 -7.43
N GLN A 329 32.84 -32.25 -6.21
CA GLN A 329 33.07 -33.24 -5.16
C GLN A 329 31.80 -33.56 -4.34
N ALA A 330 30.71 -32.81 -4.54
CA ALA A 330 29.49 -32.97 -3.77
C ALA A 330 28.48 -33.88 -4.47
N SER A 331 27.70 -34.59 -3.65
CA SER A 331 26.68 -35.53 -4.07
C SER A 331 25.37 -35.30 -3.31
N ILE A 332 24.29 -35.94 -3.76
CA ILE A 332 23.00 -35.85 -3.07
C ILE A 332 23.06 -36.34 -1.62
N ASP A 333 24.01 -37.22 -1.28
CA ASP A 333 24.19 -37.74 0.08
C ASP A 333 24.69 -36.67 1.06
N ASP A 334 25.30 -35.61 0.55
CA ASP A 334 25.76 -34.46 1.35
C ASP A 334 24.61 -33.52 1.74
N ILE A 335 23.42 -33.71 1.15
CA ILE A 335 22.24 -32.89 1.38
C ILE A 335 21.30 -33.53 2.42
N ASP A 336 20.84 -32.72 3.36
CA ASP A 336 19.75 -33.04 4.27
C ASP A 336 18.40 -32.85 3.56
N MET A 337 17.91 -33.94 2.98
CA MET A 337 16.67 -33.96 2.20
C MET A 337 15.43 -33.69 3.06
N ASP A 338 15.47 -33.99 4.36
CA ASP A 338 14.34 -33.72 5.27
C ASP A 338 14.26 -32.24 5.61
N LEU A 339 15.41 -31.60 5.85
CA LEU A 339 15.48 -30.15 5.97
C LEU A 339 15.02 -29.48 4.68
N ALA A 340 15.53 -29.92 3.52
CA ALA A 340 15.12 -29.39 2.22
C ALA A 340 13.61 -29.52 1.99
N LEU A 341 13.01 -30.69 2.31
CA LEU A 341 11.56 -30.89 2.22
C LEU A 341 10.79 -29.91 3.10
N SER A 342 11.22 -29.72 4.36
CA SER A 342 10.53 -28.83 5.30
C SER A 342 10.55 -27.36 4.83
N ILE A 343 11.73 -26.87 4.44
CA ILE A 343 11.95 -25.48 4.01
C ILE A 343 11.28 -25.21 2.67
N LEU A 344 11.41 -26.12 1.70
CA LEU A 344 10.81 -25.95 0.40
C LEU A 344 9.28 -26.15 0.41
N SER A 345 8.74 -26.81 1.43
CA SER A 345 7.28 -26.85 1.66
C SER A 345 6.75 -25.48 2.11
N GLU A 346 7.45 -24.79 3.01
CA GLU A 346 7.13 -23.41 3.41
C GLU A 346 7.24 -22.45 2.21
N TYR A 347 8.31 -22.60 1.43
CA TYR A 347 8.51 -21.89 0.16
C TYR A 347 7.33 -22.06 -0.80
N CYS A 348 6.90 -23.31 -1.05
CA CYS A 348 5.77 -23.59 -1.93
C CYS A 348 4.48 -22.96 -1.40
N LYS A 349 4.23 -23.04 -0.08
CA LYS A 349 3.07 -22.43 0.55
C LYS A 349 3.05 -20.91 0.38
N LYS A 350 4.19 -20.23 0.57
CA LYS A 350 4.28 -18.77 0.38
C LYS A 350 3.98 -18.37 -1.07
N LEU A 351 4.48 -19.14 -2.03
CA LEU A 351 4.32 -18.85 -3.46
C LEU A 351 3.02 -19.39 -4.06
N GLY A 352 2.16 -20.04 -3.28
CA GLY A 352 0.90 -20.63 -3.77
C GLY A 352 1.09 -21.82 -4.72
N ARG A 353 2.22 -22.54 -4.58
CA ARG A 353 2.56 -23.73 -5.38
C ARG A 353 1.92 -24.99 -4.80
N ALA A 354 1.90 -26.07 -5.59
CA ALA A 354 1.42 -27.37 -5.15
C ALA A 354 2.18 -27.86 -3.90
N ALA A 355 1.50 -28.61 -3.04
CA ALA A 355 2.11 -29.17 -1.84
C ALA A 355 3.28 -30.09 -2.20
N LEU A 356 4.42 -29.86 -1.58
CA LEU A 356 5.64 -30.59 -1.87
C LEU A 356 5.63 -31.96 -1.19
N THR A 357 5.96 -32.99 -1.96
CA THR A 357 6.15 -34.38 -1.50
C THR A 357 7.60 -34.82 -1.70
N ARG A 358 8.02 -35.93 -1.07
CA ARG A 358 9.37 -36.49 -1.23
C ARG A 358 9.67 -36.84 -2.69
N GLU A 359 8.67 -37.30 -3.42
CA GLU A 359 8.76 -37.68 -4.83
C GLU A 359 8.97 -36.47 -5.74
N THR A 360 8.34 -35.34 -5.41
CA THR A 360 8.42 -34.09 -6.19
C THR A 360 9.59 -33.18 -5.81
N LEU A 361 10.19 -33.39 -4.64
CA LEU A 361 11.29 -32.57 -4.11
C LEU A 361 12.50 -32.47 -5.07
N PRO A 362 13.01 -33.56 -5.67
CA PRO A 362 14.13 -33.47 -6.60
C PRO A 362 13.84 -32.60 -7.82
N ALA A 363 12.60 -32.62 -8.33
CA ALA A 363 12.21 -31.78 -9.47
C ALA A 363 12.23 -30.30 -9.10
N LEU A 364 11.70 -29.93 -7.93
CA LEU A 364 11.74 -28.56 -7.44
C LEU A 364 13.18 -28.10 -7.18
N MET A 365 14.03 -28.94 -6.58
CA MET A 365 15.44 -28.59 -6.35
C MET A 365 16.18 -28.34 -7.67
N ARG A 366 15.88 -29.08 -8.75
CA ARG A 366 16.43 -28.81 -10.08
C ARG A 366 15.91 -27.49 -10.67
N GLU A 367 14.62 -27.22 -10.50
CA GLU A 367 14.00 -25.97 -10.96
C GLU A 367 14.59 -24.74 -10.26
N GLN A 368 14.84 -24.84 -8.96
CA GLN A 368 15.48 -23.78 -8.16
C GLN A 368 16.99 -23.66 -8.40
N GLY A 369 17.56 -24.45 -9.32
CA GLY A 369 19.00 -24.41 -9.60
C GLY A 369 19.88 -24.94 -8.46
N LEU A 370 19.30 -25.68 -7.51
CA LEU A 370 20.02 -26.31 -6.40
C LEU A 370 20.67 -27.63 -6.84
N VAL A 371 20.09 -28.29 -7.84
CA VAL A 371 20.57 -29.55 -8.42
C VAL A 371 20.65 -29.41 -9.94
N VAL A 372 21.78 -29.82 -10.52
CA VAL A 372 21.99 -29.81 -11.97
C VAL A 372 22.04 -31.25 -12.48
N PRO A 373 21.15 -31.66 -13.41
CA PRO A 373 21.19 -33.00 -13.97
C PRO A 373 22.43 -33.21 -14.84
N ASN A 374 23.15 -34.32 -14.65
CA ASN A 374 24.28 -34.73 -15.49
C ASN A 374 24.14 -36.21 -15.89
N SER A 375 24.73 -36.57 -17.03
CA SER A 375 24.65 -37.88 -17.70
C SER A 375 25.05 -39.10 -16.85
N GLY A 376 25.71 -38.92 -15.70
CA GLY A 376 26.07 -39.98 -14.75
C GLY A 376 25.35 -39.91 -13.39
N SER A 377 25.24 -38.72 -12.80
CA SER A 377 24.58 -38.48 -11.51
C SER A 377 24.18 -37.01 -11.37
N ASP A 378 23.14 -36.72 -10.58
CA ASP A 378 22.76 -35.36 -10.23
C ASP A 378 23.93 -34.65 -9.52
N LYS A 379 24.26 -33.44 -9.98
CA LYS A 379 25.31 -32.59 -9.42
C LYS A 379 24.70 -31.53 -8.51
N ILE A 380 25.41 -31.20 -7.43
CA ILE A 380 24.93 -30.29 -6.39
C ILE A 380 25.58 -28.91 -6.54
N THR A 381 24.80 -27.84 -6.40
CA THR A 381 25.34 -26.47 -6.43
C THR A 381 25.82 -25.99 -5.06
N ALA A 382 26.66 -24.96 -5.04
CA ALA A 382 27.12 -24.34 -3.80
C ALA A 382 25.96 -23.84 -2.94
N GLY A 383 24.92 -23.26 -3.55
CA GLY A 383 23.71 -22.80 -2.86
C GLY A 383 22.97 -23.95 -2.15
N ALA A 384 22.88 -25.12 -2.78
CA ALA A 384 22.27 -26.29 -2.17
C ALA A 384 23.03 -26.78 -0.94
N LEU A 385 24.36 -26.83 -1.02
CA LEU A 385 25.21 -27.18 0.12
C LEU A 385 25.09 -26.14 1.24
N LEU A 386 25.12 -24.85 0.92
CA LEU A 386 25.00 -23.79 1.91
C LEU A 386 23.64 -23.81 2.63
N LEU A 387 22.55 -24.06 1.92
CA LEU A 387 21.20 -24.10 2.49
C LEU A 387 20.87 -25.41 3.21
N PHE A 388 21.23 -26.54 2.62
CA PHE A 388 20.74 -27.86 3.00
C PHE A 388 21.86 -28.89 3.22
N GLY A 389 23.12 -28.50 3.15
CA GLY A 389 24.23 -29.41 3.43
C GLY A 389 24.19 -29.93 4.87
N LYS A 390 24.50 -31.22 5.03
CA LYS A 390 24.70 -31.84 6.35
C LYS A 390 25.97 -31.31 7.02
N ARG A 391 27.03 -31.11 6.23
CA ARG A 391 28.33 -30.57 6.66
C ARG A 391 28.91 -29.63 5.59
N PRO A 392 28.31 -28.44 5.38
CA PRO A 392 28.75 -27.52 4.32
C PRO A 392 30.20 -27.05 4.50
N GLN A 393 30.71 -27.06 5.72
CA GLN A 393 32.09 -26.69 6.03
C GLN A 393 33.14 -27.66 5.46
N ASP A 394 32.77 -28.90 5.08
CA ASP A 394 33.67 -29.80 4.35
C ASP A 394 34.05 -29.23 2.97
N PHE A 395 33.17 -28.41 2.39
CA PHE A 395 33.34 -27.77 1.08
C PHE A 395 33.72 -26.29 1.21
N PHE A 396 33.16 -25.60 2.21
CA PHE A 396 33.38 -24.17 2.46
C PHE A 396 33.74 -23.93 3.94
N PRO A 397 34.99 -24.18 4.36
CA PRO A 397 35.39 -24.08 5.77
C PRO A 397 35.14 -22.70 6.39
N HIS A 398 35.16 -21.66 5.55
CA HIS A 398 34.92 -20.26 5.91
C HIS A 398 33.43 -19.89 5.96
N ALA A 399 32.50 -20.75 5.54
CA ALA A 399 31.06 -20.50 5.57
C ALA A 399 30.48 -20.63 7.00
N VAL A 400 31.01 -19.81 7.90
CA VAL A 400 30.65 -19.74 9.32
C VAL A 400 30.51 -18.29 9.73
N VAL A 401 29.74 -18.06 10.80
CA VAL A 401 29.66 -16.75 11.45
C VAL A 401 30.38 -16.81 12.79
N THR A 402 31.33 -15.91 12.98
CA THR A 402 31.97 -15.69 14.27
C THR A 402 31.21 -14.62 15.05
N LEU A 403 30.75 -14.93 16.26
CA LEU A 403 30.17 -13.95 17.18
C LEU A 403 31.15 -13.69 18.32
N THR A 404 31.54 -12.44 18.53
CA THR A 404 32.47 -12.05 19.60
C THR A 404 31.78 -11.09 20.56
N GLU A 405 31.69 -11.48 21.82
CA GLU A 405 31.07 -10.67 22.89
C GLU A 405 32.16 -9.95 23.69
N ALA A 406 32.08 -8.61 23.71
CA ALA A 406 33.00 -7.71 24.41
C ALA A 406 34.50 -7.99 24.14
N GLY A 407 34.84 -8.45 22.94
CA GLY A 407 36.20 -8.78 22.53
C GLY A 407 36.83 -9.99 23.24
N LYS A 408 36.07 -10.75 24.04
CA LYS A 408 36.61 -11.85 24.87
C LYS A 408 36.02 -13.21 24.51
N LYS A 409 34.69 -13.30 24.51
CA LYS A 409 34.01 -14.58 24.31
C LYS A 409 33.68 -14.75 22.83
N ARG A 410 34.39 -15.65 22.17
CA ARG A 410 34.21 -15.96 20.74
C ARG A 410 33.42 -17.26 20.59
N GLU A 411 32.28 -17.18 19.92
CA GLU A 411 31.43 -18.31 19.54
C GLU A 411 31.48 -18.47 18.01
N ILE A 412 31.48 -19.70 17.51
CA ILE A 412 31.47 -20.00 16.07
C ILE A 412 30.18 -20.73 15.75
N TYR A 413 29.44 -20.22 14.77
CA TYR A 413 28.19 -20.78 14.28
C TYR A 413 28.46 -21.47 12.94
N GLU A 414 28.47 -22.80 12.97
CA GLU A 414 28.68 -23.70 11.83
C GLU A 414 27.39 -24.45 11.44
N GLY A 415 27.46 -25.26 10.39
CA GLY A 415 26.32 -25.94 9.77
C GLY A 415 25.77 -25.17 8.57
N ASN A 416 24.62 -25.58 8.05
CA ASN A 416 23.96 -24.86 6.94
C ASN A 416 23.37 -23.51 7.38
N LEU A 417 23.10 -22.64 6.42
CA LEU A 417 22.65 -21.27 6.65
C LEU A 417 21.30 -21.20 7.35
N ILE A 418 20.43 -22.20 7.17
CA ILE A 418 19.14 -22.28 7.88
C ILE A 418 19.38 -22.50 9.38
N ALA A 419 20.28 -23.42 9.74
CA ALA A 419 20.67 -23.67 11.12
C ALA A 419 21.41 -22.49 11.74
N GLN A 420 22.35 -21.87 11.00
CA GLN A 420 23.06 -20.68 11.45
C GLN A 420 22.09 -19.51 11.71
N HIS A 421 21.16 -19.24 10.79
CA HIS A 421 20.12 -18.22 10.94
C HIS A 421 19.31 -18.42 12.24
N ARG A 422 18.76 -19.62 12.45
CA ARG A 422 17.95 -19.91 13.65
C ARG A 422 18.74 -19.71 14.95
N ARG A 423 19.95 -20.29 15.04
CA ARG A 423 20.78 -20.23 16.26
C ARG A 423 21.32 -18.84 16.56
N LEU A 424 21.70 -18.08 15.53
CA LEU A 424 22.17 -16.71 15.68
C LEU A 424 21.03 -15.77 16.09
N LEU A 425 19.85 -15.91 15.49
CA LEU A 425 18.69 -15.10 15.86
C LEU A 425 18.30 -15.36 17.32
N GLU A 426 18.22 -16.62 17.73
CA GLU A 426 17.96 -17.00 19.13
C GLU A 426 18.97 -16.35 20.09
N LYS A 427 20.27 -16.38 19.75
CA LYS A 427 21.32 -15.71 20.53
C LYS A 427 21.12 -14.18 20.61
N LEU A 428 20.82 -13.53 19.47
CA LEU A 428 20.64 -12.09 19.40
C LEU A 428 19.38 -11.60 20.14
N GLU A 429 18.37 -12.46 20.29
CA GLU A 429 17.12 -12.16 21.01
C GLU A 429 17.20 -12.47 22.52
N THR A 430 18.29 -13.06 23.00
CA THR A 430 18.48 -13.27 24.44
C THR A 430 18.49 -11.95 25.21
N THR A 431 17.97 -11.96 26.45
CA THR A 431 17.91 -10.77 27.32
C THR A 431 19.28 -10.14 27.58
N ASP A 432 20.36 -10.92 27.48
CA ASP A 432 21.73 -10.44 27.66
C ASP A 432 22.19 -9.54 26.50
N VAL A 433 21.70 -9.80 25.29
CA VAL A 433 22.03 -9.07 24.06
C VAL A 433 20.98 -8.01 23.73
N ASN A 434 19.69 -8.34 23.88
CA ASN A 434 18.55 -7.49 23.56
C ASN A 434 17.58 -7.32 24.74
N PRO A 435 18.01 -6.67 25.84
CA PRO A 435 17.19 -6.48 27.02
C PRO A 435 15.98 -5.58 26.75
N LEU A 436 14.93 -5.71 27.57
CA LEU A 436 13.84 -4.72 27.63
C LEU A 436 14.33 -3.45 28.32
N LEU A 437 14.30 -2.34 27.61
CA LEU A 437 14.63 -1.00 28.07
C LEU A 437 13.36 -0.22 28.41
N LYS A 438 13.41 0.52 29.52
CA LYS A 438 12.46 1.58 29.87
C LYS A 438 12.93 2.88 29.25
N LEU A 439 12.31 3.27 28.15
CA LEU A 439 12.61 4.54 27.49
C LEU A 439 11.88 5.67 28.22
N LYS A 440 12.63 6.62 28.77
CA LYS A 440 12.06 7.84 29.37
C LYS A 440 11.75 8.86 28.28
N LYS A 441 10.49 8.94 27.87
CA LYS A 441 9.98 10.06 27.05
C LYS A 441 9.61 11.24 27.97
N ARG A 442 9.28 12.41 27.42
CA ARG A 442 9.10 13.65 28.21
C ARG A 442 7.95 13.55 29.21
N ARG A 443 6.88 12.78 28.90
CA ARG A 443 5.71 12.55 29.78
C ARG A 443 5.39 11.09 30.11
N GLN A 444 5.88 10.11 29.35
CA GLN A 444 5.54 8.68 29.52
C GLN A 444 6.78 7.79 29.49
N HIS A 445 6.72 6.66 30.20
CA HIS A 445 7.72 5.60 30.09
C HIS A 445 7.14 4.48 29.22
N THR A 446 7.88 4.03 28.21
CA THR A 446 7.49 2.90 27.37
C THR A 446 8.57 1.82 27.45
N ASP A 447 8.15 0.58 27.69
CA ASP A 447 9.04 -0.58 27.70
C ASP A 447 9.18 -1.09 26.25
N GLN A 448 10.41 -1.29 25.79
CA GLN A 448 10.72 -1.80 24.45
C GLN A 448 12.06 -2.54 24.45
N SER A 449 12.29 -3.47 23.52
CA SER A 449 13.61 -4.10 23.35
C SER A 449 14.68 -3.08 22.94
N ALA A 450 15.93 -3.30 23.36
CA ALA A 450 17.08 -2.46 23.00
C ALA A 450 17.29 -2.32 21.48
N TYR A 451 17.04 -3.42 20.77
CA TYR A 451 17.04 -3.53 19.32
C TYR A 451 15.69 -4.11 18.88
N PRO A 452 14.94 -3.46 17.97
CA PRO A 452 13.70 -4.02 17.46
C PRO A 452 13.94 -5.41 16.82
N PRO A 453 13.13 -6.45 17.12
CA PRO A 453 13.37 -7.80 16.58
C PRO A 453 13.50 -7.85 15.06
N ARG A 454 12.68 -7.06 14.35
CA ARG A 454 12.74 -6.96 12.88
C ARG A 454 14.10 -6.46 12.37
N VAL A 455 14.78 -5.58 13.10
CA VAL A 455 16.12 -5.07 12.73
C VAL A 455 17.14 -6.20 12.79
N LEU A 456 17.09 -7.03 13.84
CA LEU A 456 18.01 -8.16 14.01
C LEU A 456 17.82 -9.20 12.91
N VAL A 457 16.57 -9.54 12.58
CA VAL A 457 16.25 -10.45 11.47
C VAL A 457 16.78 -9.90 10.15
N GLU A 458 16.48 -8.63 9.85
CA GLU A 458 16.85 -8.01 8.57
C GLU A 458 18.38 -7.96 8.38
N LEU A 459 19.13 -7.56 9.40
CA LEU A 459 20.59 -7.49 9.33
C LEU A 459 21.23 -8.87 9.27
N LEU A 460 20.71 -9.84 10.03
CA LEU A 460 21.21 -11.21 10.01
C LEU A 460 20.98 -11.88 8.66
N VAL A 461 19.79 -11.77 8.09
CA VAL A 461 19.49 -12.35 6.77
C VAL A 461 20.33 -11.67 5.70
N ASN A 462 20.43 -10.32 5.72
CA ASN A 462 21.29 -9.60 4.79
C ASN A 462 22.75 -10.06 4.89
N MET A 463 23.25 -10.29 6.11
CA MET A 463 24.60 -10.81 6.33
C MET A 463 24.77 -12.21 5.74
N LEU A 464 23.78 -13.10 5.82
CA LEU A 464 23.91 -14.46 5.29
C LEU A 464 23.78 -14.48 3.75
N VAL A 465 22.74 -13.87 3.18
CA VAL A 465 22.43 -14.05 1.74
C VAL A 465 23.23 -13.13 0.82
N HIS A 466 23.75 -12.00 1.32
CA HIS A 466 24.59 -11.09 0.52
C HIS A 466 26.10 -11.23 0.80
N ARG A 467 26.52 -12.28 1.52
CA ARG A 467 27.93 -12.58 1.76
C ARG A 467 28.65 -12.98 0.47
N ASP A 468 29.91 -12.56 0.33
CA ASP A 468 30.79 -13.12 -0.68
C ASP A 468 31.40 -14.45 -0.21
N TYR A 469 30.84 -15.56 -0.70
CA TYR A 469 31.29 -16.90 -0.33
C TYR A 469 32.55 -17.34 -1.08
N GLU A 470 33.09 -16.56 -2.01
CA GLU A 470 34.41 -16.82 -2.61
C GLU A 470 35.56 -16.46 -1.68
N ILE A 471 35.35 -15.50 -0.78
CA ILE A 471 36.39 -14.99 0.11
C ILE A 471 36.54 -15.96 1.30
N PRO A 472 37.73 -16.55 1.52
CA PRO A 472 37.96 -17.57 2.55
C PRO A 472 38.08 -16.98 3.97
N GLU A 473 37.22 -16.03 4.33
CA GLU A 473 37.19 -15.36 5.63
C GLU A 473 35.79 -15.43 6.24
N PRO A 474 35.63 -15.68 7.55
CA PRO A 474 34.32 -15.77 8.17
C PRO A 474 33.63 -14.39 8.25
N SER A 475 32.29 -14.39 8.21
CA SER A 475 31.52 -13.21 8.63
C SER A 475 31.62 -13.05 10.15
N SER A 476 31.51 -11.82 10.65
CA SER A 476 31.63 -11.53 12.08
C SER A 476 30.50 -10.66 12.61
N ILE A 477 30.04 -11.00 13.82
CA ILE A 477 29.15 -10.20 14.63
C ILE A 477 29.92 -9.82 15.90
N GLU A 478 30.12 -8.53 16.13
CA GLU A 478 30.70 -8.02 17.37
C GLU A 478 29.60 -7.46 18.26
N LEU A 479 29.44 -8.03 19.44
CA LEU A 479 28.50 -7.55 20.45
C LEU A 479 29.26 -6.68 21.44
N HIS A 480 28.82 -5.44 21.58
CA HIS A 480 29.24 -4.52 22.63
C HIS A 480 28.05 -4.32 23.57
N PRO A 481 27.90 -5.14 24.62
CA PRO A 481 26.71 -5.16 25.46
C PRO A 481 26.37 -3.78 26.01
N GLY A 482 25.13 -3.35 25.79
CA GLY A 482 24.65 -2.05 26.23
C GLY A 482 25.13 -0.85 25.40
N VAL A 483 25.75 -1.09 24.24
CA VAL A 483 26.25 -0.04 23.35
C VAL A 483 25.78 -0.28 21.92
N GLU A 484 26.33 -1.30 21.25
CA GLU A 484 26.11 -1.52 19.83
C GLU A 484 26.31 -2.98 19.41
N ILE A 485 25.79 -3.31 18.24
CA ILE A 485 26.05 -4.56 17.54
C ILE A 485 26.60 -4.22 16.16
N VAL A 486 27.72 -4.85 15.80
CA VAL A 486 28.39 -4.67 14.50
C VAL A 486 28.29 -5.96 13.70
N PHE A 487 27.59 -5.93 12.58
CA PHE A 487 27.56 -7.00 11.58
C PHE A 487 28.59 -6.69 10.49
N SER A 488 29.47 -7.63 10.16
CA SER A 488 30.53 -7.45 9.17
C SER A 488 30.58 -8.63 8.21
N ASN A 489 30.56 -8.32 6.92
CA ASN A 489 30.71 -9.28 5.84
C ASN A 489 31.98 -9.02 5.01
N PRO A 490 32.68 -10.07 4.59
CA PRO A 490 33.69 -9.98 3.55
C PRO A 490 33.02 -9.71 2.18
N GLY A 491 33.66 -8.89 1.36
CA GLY A 491 33.24 -8.58 0.00
C GLY A 491 32.89 -7.10 -0.18
N ALA A 492 33.28 -6.55 -1.34
CA ALA A 492 32.96 -5.18 -1.70
C ALA A 492 31.49 -5.01 -2.12
N LEU A 493 31.02 -3.76 -2.20
CA LEU A 493 29.77 -3.48 -2.90
C LEU A 493 29.89 -3.96 -4.35
N THR A 494 28.85 -4.62 -4.86
CA THR A 494 28.85 -5.09 -6.24
C THR A 494 28.87 -3.90 -7.21
N GLN A 495 29.40 -4.11 -8.42
CA GLN A 495 29.54 -3.04 -9.42
C GLN A 495 28.19 -2.36 -9.77
N LYS A 496 27.07 -3.09 -9.66
CA LYS A 496 25.71 -2.59 -9.88
C LYS A 496 25.21 -1.65 -8.78
N VAL A 497 25.69 -1.84 -7.55
CA VAL A 497 25.32 -1.04 -6.37
C VAL A 497 26.30 0.12 -6.18
N ALA A 498 27.59 -0.10 -6.44
CA ALA A 498 28.64 0.90 -6.31
C ALA A 498 28.38 2.18 -7.14
N GLY A 499 27.72 2.06 -8.30
CA GLY A 499 27.35 3.21 -9.14
C GLY A 499 26.04 3.92 -8.77
N LYS A 500 25.29 3.40 -7.78
CA LYS A 500 23.96 3.92 -7.39
C LYS A 500 23.86 4.35 -5.93
N VAL A 501 24.92 4.10 -5.17
CA VAL A 501 25.02 4.41 -3.74
C VAL A 501 26.05 5.52 -3.55
N THR A 502 25.69 6.54 -2.79
CA THR A 502 26.64 7.59 -2.40
C THR A 502 27.44 7.10 -1.20
N VAL A 503 28.75 6.98 -1.37
CA VAL A 503 29.70 6.67 -0.29
C VAL A 503 30.45 7.95 0.07
N GLU A 504 30.37 8.35 1.34
CA GLU A 504 31.11 9.50 1.88
C GLU A 504 32.61 9.17 2.03
N ASP A 505 33.45 10.20 2.22
CA ASP A 505 34.91 10.06 2.31
C ASP A 505 35.39 9.13 3.44
N ASP A 506 34.57 8.96 4.49
CA ASP A 506 34.82 8.05 5.61
C ASP A 506 34.34 6.61 5.36
N GLY A 507 33.81 6.33 4.17
CA GLY A 507 33.25 5.04 3.78
C GLY A 507 31.78 4.85 4.18
N ARG A 508 31.10 5.86 4.74
CA ARG A 508 29.69 5.77 5.12
C ARG A 508 28.79 5.74 3.89
N ILE A 509 27.82 4.84 3.91
CA ILE A 509 26.84 4.64 2.84
C ILE A 509 25.58 5.47 3.14
N ILE A 510 25.19 6.33 2.19
CA ILE A 510 23.87 6.96 2.18
C ILE A 510 22.91 6.09 1.38
N LEU A 511 21.88 5.56 2.06
CA LEU A 511 20.87 4.69 1.45
C LEU A 511 19.90 5.52 0.59
N SER A 512 19.61 5.02 -0.62
CA SER A 512 18.60 5.57 -1.53
C SER A 512 17.57 4.49 -1.90
N GLU A 513 16.31 4.87 -2.05
CA GLU A 513 15.24 3.92 -2.37
C GLU A 513 15.46 3.27 -3.76
N GLY A 514 15.22 1.96 -3.85
CA GLY A 514 15.17 1.24 -5.12
C GLY A 514 16.49 0.65 -5.64
N VAL A 515 17.57 0.69 -4.86
CA VAL A 515 18.84 0.02 -5.22
C VAL A 515 18.89 -1.38 -4.61
N THR A 516 18.75 -2.41 -5.44
CA THR A 516 18.89 -3.82 -5.04
C THR A 516 19.88 -4.56 -5.93
N ASP A 517 20.71 -5.40 -5.32
CA ASP A 517 21.51 -6.40 -6.05
C ASP A 517 21.64 -7.67 -5.22
N GLN A 518 21.34 -8.81 -5.85
CA GLN A 518 21.32 -10.12 -5.21
C GLN A 518 22.60 -10.86 -5.55
N ARG A 519 23.58 -10.82 -4.63
CA ARG A 519 24.89 -11.47 -4.82
C ARG A 519 24.77 -12.99 -4.94
N ASN A 520 23.89 -13.59 -4.15
CA ASN A 520 23.57 -15.02 -4.19
C ASN A 520 22.06 -15.19 -4.45
N PRO A 521 21.62 -15.19 -5.74
CA PRO A 521 20.20 -15.20 -6.09
C PRO A 521 19.43 -16.41 -5.55
N SER A 522 20.03 -17.60 -5.54
CA SER A 522 19.40 -18.82 -5.04
C SER A 522 19.20 -18.75 -3.53
N LEU A 523 20.19 -18.23 -2.80
CA LEU A 523 20.06 -18.01 -1.35
C LEU A 523 18.97 -16.98 -1.04
N CYS A 524 18.97 -15.84 -1.75
CA CYS A 524 17.95 -14.80 -1.58
C CYS A 524 16.54 -15.33 -1.88
N ASP A 525 16.37 -16.16 -2.91
CA ASP A 525 15.06 -16.70 -3.28
C ASP A 525 14.49 -17.64 -2.22
N ILE A 526 15.30 -18.54 -1.67
CA ILE A 526 14.87 -19.45 -0.61
C ILE A 526 14.52 -18.69 0.68
N PHE A 527 15.35 -17.73 1.10
CA PHE A 527 15.06 -16.89 2.28
C PHE A 527 13.82 -15.99 2.08
N PHE A 528 13.57 -15.52 0.86
CA PHE A 528 12.32 -14.87 0.52
C PHE A 528 11.14 -15.82 0.65
N GLY A 529 11.24 -17.04 0.09
CA GLY A 529 10.19 -18.05 0.11
C GLY A 529 9.75 -18.49 1.51
N ILE A 530 10.63 -18.44 2.51
CA ILE A 530 10.29 -18.74 3.91
C ILE A 530 9.90 -17.49 4.74
N SER A 531 9.71 -16.34 4.11
CA SER A 531 9.37 -15.07 4.78
C SER A 531 10.42 -14.55 5.78
N ALA A 532 11.67 -14.95 5.61
CA ALA A 532 12.78 -14.38 6.38
C ALA A 532 13.22 -13.01 5.83
N MET A 533 12.92 -12.69 4.57
CA MET A 533 13.19 -11.39 3.95
C MET A 533 12.11 -10.96 2.94
N GLU A 534 12.13 -9.67 2.58
CA GLU A 534 11.32 -9.05 1.52
C GLU A 534 12.21 -8.54 0.37
N ARG A 535 11.64 -8.36 -0.83
CA ARG A 535 12.42 -8.07 -2.06
C ARG A 535 12.36 -6.63 -2.55
N ALA A 536 11.66 -5.76 -1.82
CA ALA A 536 11.46 -4.36 -2.20
C ALA A 536 12.73 -3.50 -2.11
N GLY A 537 13.82 -4.01 -1.53
CA GLY A 537 15.06 -3.23 -1.34
C GLY A 537 14.97 -2.16 -0.25
N THR A 538 13.93 -2.21 0.57
CA THR A 538 13.70 -1.27 1.68
C THR A 538 14.37 -1.72 2.98
N GLY A 539 14.88 -2.96 3.05
CA GLY A 539 15.33 -3.59 4.31
C GLY A 539 16.28 -2.73 5.15
N LEU A 540 17.36 -2.20 4.57
CA LEU A 540 18.30 -1.35 5.30
C LEU A 540 17.72 0.03 5.65
N ILE A 541 16.78 0.56 4.85
CA ILE A 541 16.06 1.81 5.13
C ILE A 541 15.11 1.59 6.32
N ASP A 542 14.39 0.48 6.32
CA ASP A 542 13.50 0.05 7.40
C ASP A 542 14.28 -0.13 8.70
N VAL A 543 15.50 -0.68 8.64
CA VAL A 543 16.43 -0.72 9.78
C VAL A 543 16.69 0.68 10.33
N GLY A 544 16.99 1.65 9.46
CA GLY A 544 17.21 3.04 9.86
C GLY A 544 16.00 3.67 10.54
N HIS A 545 14.80 3.49 9.96
CA HIS A 545 13.56 4.00 10.52
C HIS A 545 13.21 3.35 11.86
N LEU A 546 13.35 2.03 11.98
CA LEU A 546 13.03 1.29 13.20
C LEU A 546 14.01 1.61 14.34
N MET A 547 15.31 1.67 14.05
CA MET A 547 16.31 2.04 15.05
C MET A 547 16.08 3.47 15.54
N LEU A 548 15.87 4.42 14.63
CA LEU A 548 15.58 5.80 14.99
C LEU A 548 14.28 5.95 15.80
N GLY A 549 13.22 5.24 15.40
CA GLY A 549 11.94 5.21 16.11
C GLY A 549 12.04 4.64 17.53
N SER A 550 12.98 3.73 17.76
CA SER A 550 13.31 3.21 19.10
C SER A 550 14.23 4.15 19.91
N GLY A 551 14.75 5.23 19.32
CA GLY A 551 15.71 6.14 19.97
C GLY A 551 17.16 5.65 19.93
N GLY A 552 17.45 4.65 19.11
CA GLY A 552 18.80 4.22 18.75
C GLY A 552 19.22 4.79 17.40
N SER A 553 20.33 4.30 16.86
CA SER A 553 20.83 4.72 15.55
C SER A 553 21.36 3.54 14.74
N SER A 554 21.50 3.74 13.43
CA SER A 554 22.13 2.78 12.53
C SER A 554 23.08 3.49 11.58
N ALA A 555 24.19 2.83 11.25
CA ALA A 555 25.14 3.30 10.25
C ALA A 555 25.65 2.14 9.41
N PHE A 556 25.83 2.38 8.12
CA PHE A 556 26.30 1.40 7.16
C PHE A 556 27.58 1.92 6.51
N TYR A 557 28.59 1.07 6.42
CA TYR A 557 29.90 1.43 5.91
C TYR A 557 30.33 0.43 4.84
N HIS A 558 30.98 0.95 3.82
CA HIS A 558 31.78 0.17 2.90
C HIS A 558 33.22 0.70 2.95
N ASN A 559 34.14 -0.13 3.45
CA ASN A 559 35.56 0.22 3.42
C ASN A 559 36.18 -0.30 2.12
N SER A 560 36.50 0.61 1.20
CA SER A 560 37.14 0.29 -0.08
C SER A 560 38.53 -0.33 0.08
N SER A 561 39.25 -0.07 1.18
CA SER A 561 40.62 -0.58 1.38
C SER A 561 40.66 -2.05 1.82
N ASP A 562 39.63 -2.52 2.54
CA ASP A 562 39.55 -3.90 3.06
C ASP A 562 38.39 -4.69 2.43
N SER A 563 37.70 -4.11 1.43
CA SER A 563 36.56 -4.72 0.73
C SER A 563 35.55 -5.37 1.68
N ARG A 564 35.11 -4.62 2.70
CA ARG A 564 34.16 -5.10 3.71
C ARG A 564 32.93 -4.21 3.77
N PHE A 565 31.79 -4.84 4.02
CA PHE A 565 30.56 -4.17 4.39
C PHE A 565 30.34 -4.31 5.89
N LYS A 566 30.03 -3.19 6.56
CA LYS A 566 29.70 -3.17 7.99
C LYS A 566 28.37 -2.49 8.23
N ALA A 567 27.51 -3.11 9.02
CA ALA A 567 26.30 -2.51 9.55
C ALA A 567 26.41 -2.40 11.08
N ILE A 568 26.27 -1.19 11.59
CA ILE A 568 26.36 -0.88 13.02
C ILE A 568 24.99 -0.42 13.48
N ILE A 569 24.46 -1.04 14.52
CA ILE A 569 23.25 -0.59 15.21
C ILE A 569 23.59 -0.25 16.66
N THR A 570 23.23 0.95 17.09
CA THR A 570 23.49 1.46 18.43
C THR A 570 22.16 1.55 19.17
N GLN A 571 22.10 0.99 20.37
CA GLN A 571 20.88 1.07 21.19
C GLN A 571 20.68 2.49 21.77
N PRO A 572 19.48 2.81 22.27
CA PRO A 572 19.23 4.10 22.92
C PRO A 572 20.17 4.38 24.10
N GLN A 573 20.61 5.64 24.25
CA GLN A 573 21.64 5.99 25.23
C GLN A 573 21.18 5.70 26.68
N ALA A 574 21.95 4.88 27.38
CA ALA A 574 21.72 4.56 28.79
C ALA A 574 21.70 5.81 29.68
N SER A 575 20.66 5.97 30.50
CA SER A 575 20.57 7.02 31.51
C SER A 575 21.46 6.66 32.69
N ALA A 576 22.50 7.46 32.96
CA ALA A 576 23.35 7.35 34.15
C ALA A 576 23.94 5.94 34.39
N GLY A 577 24.35 5.25 33.32
CA GLY A 577 24.97 3.92 33.39
C GLY A 577 24.00 2.76 33.65
N SER A 578 22.69 3.00 33.63
CA SER A 578 21.67 1.93 33.75
C SER A 578 21.59 1.08 32.47
N ARG A 579 21.63 -0.25 32.61
CA ARG A 579 21.40 -1.20 31.49
C ARG A 579 19.95 -1.31 31.05
N VAL A 580 19.01 -0.71 31.79
CA VAL A 580 17.56 -0.91 31.63
C VAL A 580 16.82 0.41 31.43
N ILE A 581 17.46 1.56 31.63
CA ILE A 581 16.83 2.87 31.48
C ILE A 581 17.58 3.64 30.41
N ALA A 582 16.89 4.06 29.36
CA ALA A 582 17.47 4.85 28.28
C ALA A 582 16.77 6.22 28.12
N ARG A 583 17.51 7.20 27.60
CA ARG A 583 16.99 8.51 27.18
C ARG A 583 16.97 8.56 25.66
N SER A 584 15.89 9.10 25.11
CA SER A 584 15.85 9.46 23.69
C SER A 584 16.51 10.82 23.50
N ASP A 585 17.45 10.90 22.57
CA ASP A 585 18.11 12.12 22.09
C ASP A 585 17.44 12.71 20.84
N VAL A 586 16.41 12.02 20.31
CA VAL A 586 15.67 12.44 19.12
C VAL A 586 14.87 13.72 19.42
N PRO A 587 15.05 14.80 18.62
CA PRO A 587 14.23 16.00 18.76
C PRO A 587 12.75 15.63 18.63
N THR A 588 11.98 15.88 19.68
CA THR A 588 10.55 15.56 19.72
C THR A 588 9.75 16.85 19.80
N GLY A 589 8.91 17.07 18.79
CA GLY A 589 7.90 18.11 18.81
C GLY A 589 6.71 17.65 19.64
N LEU A 590 6.14 18.57 20.41
CA LEU A 590 4.95 18.32 21.23
C LEU A 590 3.73 18.87 20.49
N TYR A 591 2.82 17.98 20.09
CA TYR A 591 1.63 18.34 19.31
C TYR A 591 0.38 18.14 20.16
N VAL A 592 -0.45 19.18 20.26
CA VAL A 592 -1.76 19.12 20.92
C VAL A 592 -2.81 18.73 19.88
N LEU A 593 -3.53 17.65 20.15
CA LEU A 593 -4.65 17.17 19.35
C LEU A 593 -5.94 17.81 19.87
N ASN A 594 -6.90 18.05 18.99
CA ASN A 594 -8.23 18.57 19.32
C ASN A 594 -9.16 17.49 19.92
N THR A 595 -8.61 16.65 20.78
CA THR A 595 -9.24 15.46 21.35
C THR A 595 -9.12 15.44 22.87
N LEU A 596 -10.24 15.30 23.58
CA LEU A 596 -10.33 15.16 25.05
C LEU A 596 -10.55 13.68 25.41
N PRO A 597 -9.68 13.03 26.19
CA PRO A 597 -9.80 11.61 26.49
C PRO A 597 -10.83 11.33 27.59
N PHE A 598 -11.55 10.22 27.49
CA PHE A 598 -12.26 9.67 28.64
C PHE A 598 -11.25 9.03 29.59
N THR A 599 -11.20 9.49 30.84
CA THR A 599 -10.28 8.96 31.87
C THR A 599 -10.91 7.86 32.68
N VAL A 600 -12.23 7.90 32.86
CA VAL A 600 -13.00 6.85 33.53
C VAL A 600 -14.22 6.54 32.67
N ILE A 601 -14.41 5.25 32.38
CA ILE A 601 -15.60 4.72 31.72
C ILE A 601 -16.04 3.49 32.53
N PRO A 602 -17.33 3.36 32.87
CA PRO A 602 -17.84 2.20 33.59
C PRO A 602 -17.39 0.88 32.96
N GLU A 603 -16.99 -0.07 33.81
CA GLU A 603 -16.43 -1.35 33.35
C GLU A 603 -17.46 -2.27 32.72
N THR A 604 -18.75 -2.01 32.94
CA THR A 604 -19.85 -2.84 32.48
C THR A 604 -20.90 -2.01 31.75
N VAL A 605 -21.51 -2.61 30.73
CA VAL A 605 -22.66 -2.06 30.01
C VAL A 605 -23.84 -2.97 30.26
N SER A 606 -24.94 -2.41 30.76
CA SER A 606 -26.21 -3.13 30.93
C SER A 606 -26.92 -3.21 29.58
N ILE A 607 -27.23 -4.44 29.16
CA ILE A 607 -28.03 -4.74 27.98
C ILE A 607 -29.34 -5.36 28.46
N VAL A 608 -30.41 -4.56 28.44
CA VAL A 608 -31.75 -4.95 28.87
C VAL A 608 -32.54 -5.44 27.67
N GLN A 609 -32.99 -6.69 27.71
CA GLN A 609 -33.86 -7.27 26.71
C GLN A 609 -35.30 -6.85 26.98
N LEU A 610 -35.92 -6.17 26.02
CA LEU A 610 -37.29 -5.70 26.12
C LEU A 610 -38.26 -6.74 25.53
N THR A 611 -39.33 -7.05 26.26
CA THR A 611 -40.44 -7.89 25.75
C THR A 611 -41.43 -7.06 24.94
N THR A 612 -41.47 -5.75 25.18
CA THR A 612 -42.32 -4.78 24.48
C THR A 612 -41.47 -3.59 24.04
N PRO A 613 -41.54 -3.15 22.76
CA PRO A 613 -40.82 -1.95 22.31
C PRO A 613 -41.17 -0.71 23.14
N LEU A 614 -40.20 0.15 23.45
CA LEU A 614 -40.39 1.33 24.32
C LEU A 614 -41.48 2.30 23.85
N ARG A 615 -41.77 2.34 22.55
CA ARG A 615 -42.86 3.14 21.97
C ARG A 615 -44.27 2.70 22.39
N TYR A 616 -44.41 1.45 22.85
CA TYR A 616 -45.65 0.86 23.34
C TYR A 616 -45.61 0.55 24.84
N ARG A 617 -44.67 1.16 25.57
CA ARG A 617 -44.55 0.95 27.02
C ARG A 617 -45.79 1.44 27.78
N PRO A 618 -46.09 0.85 28.94
CA PRO A 618 -47.06 1.40 29.89
C PRO A 618 -46.75 2.85 30.26
N ARG A 619 -47.79 3.67 30.50
CA ARG A 619 -47.62 5.11 30.77
C ARG A 619 -46.97 5.40 32.12
N GLU A 620 -47.01 4.42 33.01
CA GLU A 620 -46.43 4.44 34.35
C GLU A 620 -44.90 4.36 34.31
N ILE A 621 -44.31 3.90 33.20
CA ILE A 621 -42.85 3.84 33.02
C ILE A 621 -42.34 5.21 32.57
N ASP A 622 -41.75 5.94 33.51
CA ASP A 622 -41.03 7.18 33.25
C ASP A 622 -39.58 6.88 32.80
N LEU A 623 -39.30 7.17 31.52
CA LEU A 623 -37.96 6.96 30.97
C LEU A 623 -36.94 7.97 31.47
N SER A 624 -37.37 9.09 32.06
CA SER A 624 -36.44 10.08 32.64
C SER A 624 -35.73 9.53 33.89
N GLU A 625 -36.32 8.55 34.57
CA GLU A 625 -35.70 7.88 35.73
C GLU A 625 -34.68 6.81 35.34
N CYS A 626 -34.67 6.38 34.07
CA CYS A 626 -33.80 5.31 33.57
C CYS A 626 -32.38 5.79 33.21
N GLY A 627 -32.08 7.09 33.38
CA GLY A 627 -30.83 7.69 32.93
C GLY A 627 -30.64 7.59 31.41
N THR A 628 -29.40 7.66 30.97
CA THR A 628 -29.04 7.76 29.56
C THR A 628 -28.89 6.36 28.99
N PHE A 629 -29.54 6.15 27.84
CA PHE A 629 -29.53 4.86 27.17
C PHE A 629 -29.64 4.98 25.65
N VAL A 630 -29.38 3.86 24.99
CA VAL A 630 -29.55 3.64 23.56
C VAL A 630 -30.61 2.57 23.34
N ASP A 631 -31.70 2.94 22.67
CA ASP A 631 -32.77 2.02 22.25
C ASP A 631 -32.49 1.44 20.85
N ARG A 632 -32.54 0.12 20.73
CA ARG A 632 -32.36 -0.63 19.48
C ARG A 632 -33.60 -1.46 19.10
N GLY A 633 -34.77 -1.06 19.56
CA GLY A 633 -36.07 -1.62 19.18
C GLY A 633 -36.47 -2.91 19.92
N GLY A 634 -35.48 -3.71 20.35
CA GLY A 634 -35.68 -4.86 21.24
C GLY A 634 -34.69 -4.93 22.40
N GLU A 635 -33.65 -4.09 22.39
CA GLU A 635 -32.64 -4.01 23.44
C GLU A 635 -32.44 -2.56 23.86
N LEU A 636 -32.18 -2.34 25.15
CA LEU A 636 -31.78 -1.07 25.72
C LEU A 636 -30.37 -1.21 26.30
N TRP A 637 -29.47 -0.32 25.87
CA TRP A 637 -28.07 -0.30 26.29
C TRP A 637 -27.79 0.92 27.15
N SER A 638 -27.18 0.75 28.32
CA SER A 638 -26.89 1.85 29.24
C SER A 638 -25.72 1.51 30.17
N PHE A 639 -25.09 2.54 30.74
CA PHE A 639 -24.14 2.38 31.85
C PHE A 639 -24.84 2.26 33.22
N VAL A 640 -26.14 2.56 33.31
CA VAL A 640 -26.91 2.38 34.55
C VAL A 640 -26.87 0.90 34.96
N PRO A 641 -26.61 0.58 36.25
CA PRO A 641 -26.56 -0.80 36.73
C PRO A 641 -27.82 -1.60 36.39
N LEU A 642 -27.62 -2.83 35.91
CA LEU A 642 -28.69 -3.71 35.45
C LEU A 642 -29.85 -3.90 36.47
N PRO A 643 -29.60 -4.07 37.79
CA PRO A 643 -30.68 -4.22 38.76
C PRO A 643 -31.61 -3.00 38.84
N ILE A 644 -31.08 -1.80 38.60
CA ILE A 644 -31.86 -0.56 38.60
C ILE A 644 -32.77 -0.53 37.37
N LEU A 645 -32.20 -0.70 36.17
CA LEU A 645 -32.97 -0.68 34.92
C LEU A 645 -34.04 -1.75 34.86
N THR A 646 -33.72 -2.97 35.29
CA THR A 646 -34.68 -4.09 35.29
C THR A 646 -35.86 -3.85 36.24
N THR A 647 -35.70 -3.01 37.26
CA THR A 647 -36.78 -2.60 38.18
C THR A 647 -37.60 -1.46 37.58
N LEU A 648 -36.94 -0.41 37.07
CA LEU A 648 -37.61 0.76 36.50
C LEU A 648 -38.42 0.44 35.23
N LEU A 649 -37.99 -0.57 34.48
CA LEU A 649 -38.64 -0.97 33.23
C LEU A 649 -39.62 -2.14 33.40
N GLU A 650 -39.97 -2.56 34.62
CA GLU A 650 -41.05 -3.54 34.80
C GLU A 650 -42.39 -3.00 34.28
N PRO A 651 -43.24 -3.84 33.64
CA PRO A 651 -43.08 -5.27 33.38
C PRO A 651 -42.50 -5.60 31.98
N ILE A 652 -41.93 -4.63 31.26
CA ILE A 652 -41.55 -4.80 29.84
C ILE A 652 -40.14 -5.40 29.61
N VAL A 653 -39.56 -6.01 30.64
CA VAL A 653 -38.19 -6.55 30.62
C VAL A 653 -38.18 -8.06 30.77
N ASP A 654 -37.38 -8.73 29.94
CA ASP A 654 -36.99 -10.12 30.15
C ASP A 654 -35.74 -10.16 31.05
N LYS A 655 -35.95 -10.42 32.35
CA LYS A 655 -34.85 -10.49 33.33
C LYS A 655 -33.87 -11.65 33.07
N GLY A 656 -34.31 -12.72 32.42
CA GLY A 656 -33.46 -13.87 32.12
C GLY A 656 -32.55 -13.64 30.92
N ALA A 657 -33.03 -12.88 29.93
CA ALA A 657 -32.25 -12.52 28.74
C ALA A 657 -31.40 -11.25 28.91
N SER A 658 -31.72 -10.40 29.89
CA SER A 658 -30.97 -9.18 30.19
C SER A 658 -29.66 -9.48 30.92
N LYS A 659 -28.59 -8.74 30.60
CA LYS A 659 -27.24 -9.01 31.14
C LYS A 659 -26.39 -7.76 31.29
N ALA A 660 -25.48 -7.78 32.26
CA ALA A 660 -24.38 -6.83 32.37
C ALA A 660 -23.17 -7.44 31.66
N VAL A 661 -22.64 -6.73 30.65
CA VAL A 661 -21.52 -7.21 29.83
C VAL A 661 -20.27 -6.39 30.13
N PRO A 662 -19.10 -7.02 30.34
CA PRO A 662 -17.84 -6.29 30.48
C PRO A 662 -17.55 -5.44 29.23
N ARG A 663 -17.15 -4.19 29.43
CA ARG A 663 -16.82 -3.23 28.35
C ARG A 663 -15.77 -3.79 27.38
N LYS A 664 -14.77 -4.53 27.88
CA LYS A 664 -13.74 -5.17 27.04
C LYS A 664 -14.33 -6.15 26.01
N GLU A 665 -15.41 -6.84 26.34
CA GLU A 665 -16.09 -7.75 25.41
C GLU A 665 -16.87 -6.96 24.34
N ILE A 666 -17.48 -5.84 24.73
CA ILE A 666 -18.15 -4.92 23.80
C ILE A 666 -17.15 -4.32 22.80
N GLU A 667 -15.96 -3.95 23.26
CA GLU A 667 -14.91 -3.33 22.43
C GLU A 667 -14.25 -4.29 21.43
N ALA A 668 -14.35 -5.60 21.66
CA ALA A 668 -13.80 -6.63 20.77
C ALA A 668 -14.60 -6.79 19.46
N SER A 669 -15.89 -6.40 19.45
CA SER A 669 -16.77 -6.47 18.28
C SER A 669 -16.94 -5.10 17.63
N SER A 670 -16.71 -4.99 16.32
CA SER A 670 -16.85 -3.73 15.58
C SER A 670 -18.27 -3.15 15.64
N ASP A 671 -19.30 -4.00 15.67
CA ASP A 671 -20.69 -3.55 15.72
C ASP A 671 -21.10 -3.09 17.11
N SER A 672 -20.74 -3.84 18.16
CA SER A 672 -21.00 -3.46 19.55
C SER A 672 -20.25 -2.19 19.94
N LYS A 673 -19.04 -2.00 19.40
CA LYS A 673 -18.23 -0.79 19.56
C LYS A 673 -18.91 0.47 19.01
N ARG A 674 -19.66 0.36 17.91
CA ARG A 674 -20.46 1.48 17.36
C ARG A 674 -21.59 1.88 18.30
N VAL A 675 -22.22 0.90 18.97
CA VAL A 675 -23.27 1.16 19.95
C VAL A 675 -22.69 1.83 21.19
N LEU A 676 -21.53 1.38 21.67
CA LEU A 676 -20.81 2.02 22.79
C LEU A 676 -20.42 3.47 22.47
N SER A 677 -19.91 3.74 21.27
CA SER A 677 -19.64 5.10 20.79
C SER A 677 -20.90 5.98 20.80
N TRP A 678 -22.06 5.42 20.41
CA TRP A 678 -23.34 6.12 20.48
C TRP A 678 -23.76 6.40 21.92
N LEU A 679 -23.61 5.43 22.83
CA LEU A 679 -23.93 5.62 24.24
C LEU A 679 -23.08 6.73 24.88
N LEU A 680 -21.75 6.70 24.68
CA LEU A 680 -20.84 7.75 25.14
C LEU A 680 -21.22 9.13 24.60
N ARG A 681 -21.63 9.20 23.32
CA ARG A 681 -22.11 10.45 22.72
C ARG A 681 -23.38 10.95 23.39
N LYS A 682 -24.29 10.06 23.75
CA LYS A 682 -25.56 10.42 24.41
C LYS A 682 -25.31 11.03 25.78
N HIS A 683 -24.36 10.50 26.54
CA HIS A 683 -23.91 11.08 27.80
C HIS A 683 -23.28 12.46 27.61
N LEU A 684 -22.43 12.63 26.60
CA LEU A 684 -21.89 13.95 26.27
C LEU A 684 -23.00 14.94 25.88
N GLU A 685 -23.97 14.53 25.06
CA GLU A 685 -25.12 15.36 24.69
C GLU A 685 -25.93 15.78 25.92
N TYR A 686 -26.19 14.85 26.85
CA TYR A 686 -26.85 15.13 28.14
C TYR A 686 -26.12 16.21 28.94
N GLU A 687 -24.79 16.09 29.10
CA GLU A 687 -24.02 17.10 29.84
C GLU A 687 -23.99 18.45 29.11
N LEU A 688 -23.89 18.44 27.77
CA LEU A 688 -23.90 19.67 26.96
C LEU A 688 -25.22 20.44 27.06
N ASP A 689 -26.36 19.76 27.23
CA ASP A 689 -27.66 20.42 27.43
C ASP A 689 -27.67 21.27 28.72
N THR A 690 -26.86 20.92 29.73
CA THR A 690 -26.73 21.72 30.96
C THR A 690 -26.06 23.09 30.74
N PHE A 691 -25.45 23.32 29.58
CA PHE A 691 -24.81 24.61 29.22
C PHE A 691 -25.76 25.58 28.51
N GLU A 692 -27.05 25.24 28.37
CA GLU A 692 -28.03 26.12 27.71
C GLU A 692 -28.14 27.48 28.42
N GLU A 693 -28.06 27.51 29.76
CA GLU A 693 -28.08 28.74 30.55
C GLU A 693 -26.85 29.64 30.28
N ASP A 694 -25.68 29.01 30.12
CA ASP A 694 -24.43 29.68 29.72
C ASP A 694 -24.49 30.13 28.25
N GLY A 695 -25.41 29.55 27.48
CA GLY A 695 -25.73 29.93 26.13
C GLY A 695 -25.31 28.98 25.05
N LEU A 696 -24.67 27.87 25.38
CA LEU A 696 -24.27 26.86 24.42
C LEU A 696 -25.48 25.98 24.15
N ILE A 697 -25.95 25.95 22.90
CA ILE A 697 -27.10 25.14 22.49
C ILE A 697 -26.68 24.07 21.49
N LEU A 698 -27.34 22.91 21.53
CA LEU A 698 -27.18 21.87 20.52
C LEU A 698 -27.96 22.23 19.26
N GLU A 699 -27.38 21.99 18.07
CA GLU A 699 -28.11 22.16 16.81
C GLU A 699 -29.08 21.00 16.60
N ASP A 700 -30.33 21.33 16.29
CA ASP A 700 -31.36 20.36 15.97
C ASP A 700 -30.96 19.36 14.87
N GLY A 701 -31.29 18.09 15.12
CA GLY A 701 -31.07 16.96 14.23
C GLY A 701 -29.74 16.23 14.46
N ARG A 702 -29.43 15.25 13.60
CA ARG A 702 -28.25 14.37 13.74
C ARG A 702 -26.96 15.01 13.24
N LYS A 703 -26.72 16.27 13.59
CA LYS A 703 -25.58 17.04 13.08
C LYS A 703 -24.40 17.10 14.05
N HIS A 704 -24.61 16.77 15.33
CA HIS A 704 -23.58 16.69 16.37
C HIS A 704 -22.73 17.96 16.48
N ARG A 705 -23.41 19.10 16.63
CA ARG A 705 -22.81 20.42 16.74
C ARG A 705 -23.44 21.19 17.88
N ALA A 706 -22.62 21.94 18.60
CA ALA A 706 -23.04 22.89 19.62
C ALA A 706 -22.54 24.29 19.23
N TYR A 707 -23.32 25.34 19.50
CA TYR A 707 -22.90 26.73 19.27
C TYR A 707 -23.57 27.69 20.22
N PHE A 708 -22.95 28.84 20.47
CA PHE A 708 -23.51 29.83 21.39
C PHE A 708 -24.72 30.54 20.76
N ALA A 709 -25.85 30.60 21.45
CA ALA A 709 -26.98 31.46 21.14
C ALA A 709 -26.72 32.91 21.57
N GLY A 710 -27.37 33.89 20.95
CA GLY A 710 -27.32 35.28 21.43
C GLY A 710 -28.06 35.51 22.75
N LYS A 711 -27.57 36.42 23.60
CA LYS A 711 -28.28 36.82 24.84
C LYS A 711 -29.32 37.88 24.51
N ASN A 712 -30.58 37.69 24.89
CA ASN A 712 -31.69 38.59 24.54
C ASN A 712 -31.79 38.90 23.04
N ARG A 713 -31.50 37.91 22.17
CA ARG A 713 -31.42 38.07 20.69
C ARG A 713 -30.35 39.08 20.23
N GLY A 714 -29.31 39.27 21.03
CA GLY A 714 -28.17 40.15 20.75
C GLY A 714 -26.83 39.45 20.95
N GLU A 715 -25.77 40.24 21.10
CA GLU A 715 -24.41 39.75 21.30
C GLU A 715 -24.24 39.03 22.64
N ARG A 716 -23.25 38.13 22.73
CA ARG A 716 -22.95 37.38 23.96
C ARG A 716 -21.45 37.36 24.20
N THR A 717 -21.06 37.71 25.42
CA THR A 717 -19.68 37.64 25.91
C THR A 717 -19.63 36.67 27.09
N VAL A 718 -18.73 35.71 27.03
CA VAL A 718 -18.45 34.76 28.12
C VAL A 718 -17.17 35.18 28.83
N THR A 719 -17.16 35.04 30.16
CA THR A 719 -15.96 35.25 30.97
C THR A 719 -15.42 33.89 31.39
N TRP A 720 -14.13 33.65 31.15
CA TRP A 720 -13.47 32.38 31.47
C TRP A 720 -12.10 32.62 32.11
N SER A 721 -11.55 31.61 32.78
CA SER A 721 -10.22 31.69 33.38
C SER A 721 -9.29 30.71 32.69
N SER A 722 -8.12 31.21 32.25
CA SER A 722 -7.02 30.35 31.80
C SER A 722 -6.06 30.08 32.95
N ALA A 723 -5.16 29.11 32.78
CA ALA A 723 -4.08 28.85 33.73
C ALA A 723 -3.18 30.07 33.99
N GLN A 724 -3.11 31.02 33.04
CA GLN A 724 -2.26 32.22 33.14
C GLN A 724 -3.01 33.47 33.62
N ARG A 725 -4.33 33.57 33.39
CA ARG A 725 -5.11 34.78 33.67
C ARG A 725 -6.58 34.45 33.96
N ARG A 726 -7.09 34.95 35.09
CA ARG A 726 -8.52 34.87 35.45
C ARG A 726 -9.30 36.02 34.83
N GLY A 727 -10.57 35.77 34.50
CA GLY A 727 -11.50 36.81 34.03
C GLY A 727 -11.32 37.26 32.58
N ASN A 728 -10.83 36.39 31.70
CA ASN A 728 -10.73 36.65 30.26
C ASN A 728 -12.12 36.78 29.66
N LYS A 729 -12.39 37.88 28.94
CA LYS A 729 -13.65 38.08 28.22
C LYS A 729 -13.50 37.60 26.77
N ARG A 730 -14.48 36.85 26.29
CA ARG A 730 -14.54 36.35 24.91
C ARG A 730 -15.93 36.59 24.33
N ASP A 731 -16.00 37.39 23.27
CA ASP A 731 -17.24 37.64 22.54
C ASP A 731 -17.56 36.44 21.66
N VAL A 732 -18.44 35.57 22.15
CA VAL A 732 -18.80 34.30 21.51
C VAL A 732 -19.95 34.45 20.51
N VAL A 733 -20.72 35.55 20.58
CA VAL A 733 -21.73 35.90 19.57
C VAL A 733 -21.57 37.36 19.19
N LYS A 734 -21.25 37.62 17.92
CA LYS A 734 -20.95 38.96 17.37
C LYS A 734 -21.96 39.36 16.31
N LYS A 735 -22.48 40.59 16.39
CA LYS A 735 -23.36 41.14 15.36
C LYS A 735 -22.51 41.66 14.20
N ARG A 736 -22.87 41.29 12.96
CA ARG A 736 -22.09 41.65 11.76
C ARG A 736 -22.81 42.60 10.80
N ALA A 737 -24.13 42.77 10.93
CA ALA A 737 -24.93 43.69 10.13
C ALA A 737 -26.07 44.34 10.94
N GLU A 738 -26.56 45.49 10.49
CA GLU A 738 -27.62 46.27 11.13
C GLU A 738 -28.97 46.19 10.40
N GLY A 739 -30.05 46.58 11.09
CA GLY A 739 -31.41 46.63 10.55
C GLY A 739 -32.00 45.26 10.19
N THR A 740 -32.86 45.21 9.17
CA THR A 740 -33.57 44.00 8.71
C THR A 740 -32.66 42.95 8.05
N ARG A 741 -31.38 43.26 7.86
CA ARG A 741 -30.34 42.34 7.33
C ARG A 741 -29.36 41.88 8.41
N ALA A 742 -29.66 42.11 9.69
CA ALA A 742 -28.81 41.68 10.80
C ALA A 742 -28.58 40.16 10.78
N TRP A 743 -27.31 39.78 10.91
CA TRP A 743 -26.89 38.40 11.10
C TRP A 743 -25.75 38.36 12.11
N PHE A 744 -25.61 37.21 12.77
CA PHE A 744 -24.63 37.02 13.83
C PHE A 744 -23.66 35.92 13.47
N GLU A 745 -22.45 36.06 14.00
CA GLU A 745 -21.38 35.08 13.98
C GLU A 745 -21.27 34.50 15.38
N ASN A 746 -21.61 33.21 15.51
CA ASN A 746 -21.72 32.51 16.78
C ASN A 746 -20.62 31.44 16.84
N GLU A 747 -19.77 31.47 17.86
CA GLU A 747 -18.76 30.44 18.08
C GLU A 747 -19.39 29.11 18.47
N GLY A 748 -18.82 28.00 18.01
CA GLY A 748 -19.30 26.67 18.31
C GLY A 748 -18.28 25.59 17.95
N PHE A 749 -18.68 24.34 18.12
CA PHE A 749 -17.85 23.19 17.75
C PHE A 749 -18.69 21.99 17.32
N GLY A 750 -18.16 21.22 16.37
CA GLY A 750 -18.63 19.87 16.09
C GLY A 750 -17.95 18.89 17.03
N TYR A 751 -18.66 17.85 17.47
CA TYR A 751 -18.10 16.83 18.35
C TYR A 751 -18.32 15.42 17.79
N GLU A 752 -17.39 14.53 18.12
CA GLU A 752 -17.41 13.14 17.67
C GLU A 752 -16.72 12.25 18.69
N ILE A 753 -17.29 11.08 18.98
CA ILE A 753 -16.65 10.07 19.81
C ILE A 753 -15.74 9.22 18.92
N VAL A 754 -14.45 9.19 19.23
CA VAL A 754 -13.43 8.46 18.47
C VAL A 754 -12.67 7.50 19.37
N ASP A 755 -12.19 6.40 18.80
CA ASP A 755 -11.21 5.53 19.43
C ASP A 755 -9.83 5.81 18.80
N MET A 756 -8.86 6.17 19.63
CA MET A 756 -7.48 6.42 19.27
C MET A 756 -6.55 5.44 20.00
N GLY A 757 -6.20 4.34 19.34
CA GLY A 757 -5.25 3.36 19.88
C GLY A 757 -5.75 2.61 21.12
N GLY A 758 -7.07 2.37 21.22
CA GLY A 758 -7.69 1.72 22.37
C GLY A 758 -8.15 2.70 23.46
N MET A 759 -8.04 4.01 23.20
CA MET A 759 -8.49 5.07 24.10
C MET A 759 -9.69 5.79 23.47
N TRP A 760 -10.82 5.80 24.18
CA TRP A 760 -12.00 6.57 23.80
C TRP A 760 -11.80 8.06 24.08
N CYS A 761 -12.21 8.89 23.14
CA CYS A 761 -12.08 10.34 23.27
C CYS A 761 -13.21 11.12 22.60
N VAL A 762 -13.42 12.35 23.03
CA VAL A 762 -14.24 13.36 22.37
C VAL A 762 -13.36 14.23 21.49
N ARG A 763 -13.55 14.16 20.17
CA ARG A 763 -12.89 15.05 19.20
C ARG A 763 -13.75 16.29 18.97
N ILE A 764 -13.18 17.46 19.20
CA ILE A 764 -13.86 18.76 19.08
C ILE A 764 -13.32 19.53 17.86
N LYS A 765 -14.18 20.02 16.98
CA LYS A 765 -13.82 20.79 15.79
C LYS A 765 -14.47 22.18 15.87
N PRO A 766 -13.75 23.21 16.36
CA PRO A 766 -14.28 24.57 16.45
C PRO A 766 -14.71 25.12 15.08
N PHE A 767 -15.81 25.86 15.07
CA PHE A 767 -16.35 26.52 13.88
C PHE A 767 -17.16 27.76 14.26
N TYR A 768 -17.59 28.54 13.25
CA TYR A 768 -18.53 29.64 13.43
C TYR A 768 -19.88 29.30 12.78
N MET A 769 -20.96 29.33 13.57
CA MET A 769 -22.33 29.27 13.07
C MET A 769 -22.80 30.68 12.70
N PHE A 770 -23.38 30.84 11.51
CA PHE A 770 -23.99 32.11 11.11
C PHE A 770 -25.50 32.03 11.31
N THR A 771 -26.04 32.91 12.16
CA THR A 771 -27.46 32.93 12.54
C THR A 771 -28.16 34.20 12.04
N GLY A 772 -29.50 34.14 11.95
CA GLY A 772 -30.36 35.24 11.53
C GLY A 772 -30.48 36.35 12.57
N SER A 773 -31.47 37.22 12.40
CA SER A 773 -31.68 38.40 13.27
C SER A 773 -32.03 38.05 14.72
N ASP A 774 -32.37 36.80 15.01
CA ASP A 774 -32.66 36.30 16.36
C ASP A 774 -31.41 35.81 17.11
N ALA A 775 -30.24 35.81 16.45
CA ALA A 775 -28.96 35.30 16.97
C ALA A 775 -28.97 33.82 17.39
N ILE A 776 -29.96 33.04 16.95
CA ILE A 776 -30.20 31.65 17.35
C ILE A 776 -30.36 30.76 16.12
N THR A 777 -31.25 31.14 15.20
CA THR A 777 -31.63 30.29 14.08
C THR A 777 -30.56 30.32 12.99
N PRO A 778 -30.00 29.17 12.57
CA PRO A 778 -29.00 29.13 11.51
C PRO A 778 -29.52 29.68 10.18
N LEU A 779 -28.70 30.47 9.48
CA LEU A 779 -29.01 30.91 8.13
C LEU A 779 -29.09 29.72 7.14
N PRO A 780 -29.85 29.85 6.03
CA PRO A 780 -29.87 28.85 4.98
C PRO A 780 -28.47 28.47 4.47
N ALA A 781 -28.29 27.19 4.09
CA ALA A 781 -26.97 26.63 3.76
C ALA A 781 -26.20 27.43 2.68
N PHE A 782 -26.89 27.90 1.64
CA PHE A 782 -26.29 28.72 0.57
C PHE A 782 -25.78 30.09 1.09
N THR A 783 -26.52 30.71 2.01
CA THR A 783 -26.13 31.98 2.63
C THR A 783 -24.94 31.81 3.57
N ARG A 784 -24.88 30.70 4.33
CA ARG A 784 -23.74 30.36 5.19
C ARG A 784 -22.46 30.17 4.38
N ALA A 785 -22.52 29.45 3.25
CA ALA A 785 -21.37 29.22 2.39
C ALA A 785 -20.80 30.53 1.80
N SER A 786 -21.67 31.49 1.45
CA SER A 786 -21.24 32.81 0.96
C SER A 786 -20.58 33.70 2.03
N LYS A 787 -20.91 33.48 3.31
CA LYS A 787 -20.40 34.25 4.47
C LYS A 787 -19.19 33.58 5.13
N ALA A 788 -18.96 32.30 4.88
CA ALA A 788 -17.79 31.57 5.32
C ALA A 788 -16.56 32.10 4.57
N THR A 789 -15.75 32.91 5.25
CA THR A 789 -14.40 33.21 4.76
C THR A 789 -13.58 31.93 4.88
N ARG A 790 -13.04 31.42 3.76
CA ARG A 790 -12.07 30.31 3.76
C ARG A 790 -10.76 30.77 4.39
N ARG A 791 -10.75 30.96 5.71
CA ARG A 791 -9.51 31.04 6.48
C ARG A 791 -9.10 29.61 6.82
N ILE A 792 -8.48 28.94 5.86
CA ILE A 792 -7.65 27.77 6.17
C ILE A 792 -6.37 28.34 6.77
N LYS A 793 -6.36 28.49 8.09
CA LYS A 793 -5.13 28.81 8.81
C LYS A 793 -4.45 27.49 9.14
N PHE A 794 -3.55 27.04 8.27
CA PHE A 794 -2.37 26.30 8.74
C PHE A 794 -1.46 27.30 9.48
N ASP A 795 -1.96 27.93 10.54
CA ASP A 795 -1.16 28.84 11.35
C ASP A 795 -0.62 28.07 12.55
N ARG A 796 0.70 28.09 12.70
CA ARG A 796 1.38 27.95 13.99
C ARG A 796 0.93 29.12 14.88
N ASN A 797 -0.23 28.99 15.53
CA ASN A 797 -0.90 30.11 16.17
C ASN A 797 -1.13 29.83 17.65
N LYS A 798 -0.56 30.69 18.51
CA LYS A 798 -1.03 30.90 19.88
C LYS A 798 -2.56 31.05 19.95
N ASN A 799 -3.19 31.52 18.87
CA ASN A 799 -4.64 31.64 18.75
C ASN A 799 -5.38 30.29 18.72
N VAL A 800 -4.81 29.22 18.16
CA VAL A 800 -5.45 27.88 18.14
C VAL A 800 -5.32 27.23 19.50
N GLU A 801 -4.14 27.34 20.12
CA GLU A 801 -3.92 26.87 21.49
C GLU A 801 -4.82 27.61 22.49
N ALA A 802 -4.96 28.93 22.35
CA ALA A 802 -5.89 29.74 23.13
C ALA A 802 -7.36 29.34 22.90
N ASP A 803 -7.71 28.91 21.67
CA ASP A 803 -9.05 28.44 21.35
C ASP A 803 -9.37 27.10 22.02
N LEU A 804 -8.45 26.15 21.95
CA LEU A 804 -8.56 24.88 22.67
C LEU A 804 -8.58 25.10 24.19
N ALA A 805 -7.71 25.95 24.72
CA ALA A 805 -7.69 26.28 26.15
C ALA A 805 -9.01 26.91 26.63
N PHE A 806 -9.67 27.72 25.78
CA PHE A 806 -11.00 28.24 26.06
C PHE A 806 -12.04 27.11 26.14
N TRP A 807 -12.11 26.22 25.14
CA TRP A 807 -13.09 25.14 25.13
C TRP A 807 -12.90 24.16 26.29
N ALA A 808 -11.65 23.78 26.59
CA ALA A 808 -11.30 22.97 27.75
C ALA A 808 -11.80 23.60 29.07
N SER A 809 -11.47 24.87 29.30
CA SER A 809 -11.86 25.60 30.51
C SER A 809 -13.38 25.80 30.61
N PHE A 810 -14.02 26.13 29.49
CA PHE A 810 -15.47 26.36 29.44
C PHE A 810 -16.25 25.07 29.72
N LEU A 811 -15.95 23.98 29.00
CA LEU A 811 -16.62 22.69 29.20
C LEU A 811 -16.31 22.10 30.59
N GLY A 812 -15.09 22.25 31.08
CA GLY A 812 -14.74 21.83 32.44
C GLY A 812 -15.34 22.69 33.54
N ARG A 813 -16.01 23.81 33.23
CA ARG A 813 -16.40 24.86 34.20
C ARG A 813 -15.22 25.27 35.11
N GLY A 814 -14.00 25.23 34.56
CA GLY A 814 -12.74 25.50 35.27
C GLY A 814 -12.13 24.33 36.05
N ALA A 815 -12.78 23.17 36.08
CA ALA A 815 -12.22 21.93 36.64
C ALA A 815 -11.33 21.20 35.61
N GLU A 816 -10.45 20.31 36.11
CA GLU A 816 -9.56 19.49 35.27
C GLU A 816 -10.30 18.31 34.61
N THR A 817 -11.48 17.95 35.11
CA THR A 817 -12.30 16.87 34.55
C THR A 817 -13.77 17.31 34.48
N MET A 818 -14.50 16.74 33.53
CA MET A 818 -15.95 16.90 33.39
C MET A 818 -16.59 15.52 33.57
N ASN A 819 -17.52 15.42 34.52
CA ASN A 819 -18.35 14.23 34.65
C ASN A 819 -19.49 14.34 33.64
N VAL A 820 -19.56 13.40 32.70
CA VAL A 820 -20.68 13.29 31.75
C VAL A 820 -21.61 12.12 32.09
N GLY A 821 -21.37 11.50 33.24
CA GLY A 821 -22.32 10.60 33.87
C GLY A 821 -23.60 11.35 34.24
N ASP A 822 -24.72 10.63 34.18
CA ASP A 822 -26.04 11.18 34.45
C ASP A 822 -26.68 10.46 35.64
N LEU A 823 -28.01 10.31 35.64
CA LEU A 823 -28.71 9.63 36.72
C LEU A 823 -28.25 8.16 36.85
N HIS A 824 -27.71 7.81 38.03
CA HIS A 824 -27.15 6.50 38.39
C HIS A 824 -25.77 6.15 37.78
N VAL A 825 -25.10 7.11 37.12
CA VAL A 825 -23.76 6.93 36.56
C VAL A 825 -22.88 8.07 37.07
N ASP A 826 -22.08 7.81 38.11
CA ASP A 826 -21.26 8.85 38.75
C ASP A 826 -19.80 8.85 38.26
N ASP A 827 -19.39 7.83 37.50
CA ASP A 827 -18.01 7.50 37.16
C ASP A 827 -17.72 7.50 35.65
N LEU A 828 -18.30 8.44 34.90
CA LEU A 828 -18.01 8.65 33.48
C LEU A 828 -17.34 10.01 33.26
N LEU A 829 -16.01 10.02 33.28
CA LEU A 829 -15.20 11.24 33.33
C LEU A 829 -14.42 11.49 32.04
N ILE A 830 -14.40 12.75 31.61
CA ILE A 830 -13.56 13.27 30.53
C ILE A 830 -12.48 14.17 31.13
N ASP A 831 -11.22 14.00 30.73
CA ASP A 831 -10.15 14.94 31.03
C ASP A 831 -10.33 16.21 30.19
N MET A 832 -10.33 17.37 30.84
CA MET A 832 -10.43 18.66 30.17
C MET A 832 -9.09 19.12 29.60
N THR A 833 -8.08 18.25 29.61
CA THR A 833 -6.80 18.45 28.94
C THR A 833 -6.80 17.76 27.57
N PHE A 834 -6.57 18.56 26.53
CA PHE A 834 -6.40 18.04 25.18
C PHE A 834 -5.18 17.11 25.06
N LEU A 835 -5.37 15.97 24.39
CA LEU A 835 -4.34 14.96 24.20
C LEU A 835 -3.10 15.57 23.56
N THR A 836 -1.95 15.25 24.15
CA THR A 836 -0.66 15.74 23.70
C THR A 836 0.19 14.55 23.26
N VAL A 837 0.68 14.58 22.02
CA VAL A 837 1.53 13.53 21.47
C VAL A 837 2.92 14.06 21.18
N GLU A 838 3.94 13.29 21.58
CA GLU A 838 5.33 13.55 21.25
C GLU A 838 5.64 12.90 19.92
N VAL A 839 5.98 13.70 18.91
CA VAL A 839 6.30 13.23 17.56
C VAL A 839 7.77 13.49 17.28
N PRO A 840 8.56 12.47 16.89
CA PRO A 840 9.92 12.66 16.41
C PRO A 840 9.97 13.61 15.20
N GLU A 841 10.70 14.72 15.31
CA GLU A 841 10.89 15.68 14.21
C GLU A 841 12.10 15.26 13.37
N ILE A 842 11.91 14.23 12.53
CA ILE A 842 12.94 13.68 11.64
C ILE A 842 13.05 14.54 10.37
N GLY A 843 14.26 14.92 9.95
CA GLY A 843 14.52 15.58 8.67
C GLY A 843 14.62 17.12 8.68
N MET A 844 14.66 17.76 9.85
CA MET A 844 14.93 19.20 9.94
C MET A 844 16.35 19.43 10.46
N SER A 845 17.32 19.41 9.54
CA SER A 845 18.69 19.79 9.84
C SER A 845 18.74 21.23 10.35
N LYS A 846 19.48 21.49 11.44
CA LYS A 846 19.77 22.85 11.93
C LYS A 846 20.48 23.72 10.87
N HIS A 847 21.01 23.12 9.81
CA HIS A 847 21.83 23.77 8.80
C HIS A 847 21.08 24.12 7.50
N GLU A 848 19.78 23.83 7.39
CA GLU A 848 18.98 24.21 6.22
C GLU A 848 18.10 25.45 6.52
N PRO A 849 18.45 26.63 5.98
CA PRO A 849 17.73 27.87 6.27
C PRO A 849 16.27 27.86 5.80
N GLU A 850 15.91 26.99 4.85
CA GLU A 850 14.55 26.85 4.32
C GLU A 850 13.59 26.14 5.29
N HIS A 851 14.10 25.48 6.34
CA HIS A 851 13.32 24.75 7.33
C HIS A 851 13.19 25.44 8.69
N LYS A 852 13.77 26.64 8.87
CA LYS A 852 13.61 27.45 10.09
C LYS A 852 12.15 27.76 10.43
N ASN A 853 11.30 27.93 9.42
CA ASN A 853 9.86 28.16 9.61
C ASN A 853 9.06 26.89 9.96
N ARG A 854 9.71 25.71 10.01
CA ARG A 854 9.14 24.40 10.36
C ARG A 854 9.65 23.83 11.68
N MET A 855 10.57 24.48 12.40
CA MET A 855 11.00 24.07 13.75
C MET A 855 10.03 24.53 14.85
N SER A 856 9.80 23.74 15.91
CA SER A 856 9.12 24.25 17.12
C SER A 856 9.95 25.36 17.78
N ALA A 857 9.28 26.39 18.32
CA ALA A 857 9.94 27.45 19.11
C ALA A 857 10.48 26.91 20.44
#